data_AF-A0A6P0TQS1-F1
#
_entry.id   AF-A0A6P0TQS1-F1
#
_cell.length_a   1.000
_cell.length_b   1.000
_cell.length_c   1.000
_cell.angle_alpha   90.00
_cell.angle_beta   90.00
_cell.angle_gamma   90.00
#
_symmetry.space_group_name_H-M   'P 1'
#
loop_
_entity.id
_entity.type
_entity.pdbx_description
1 polymer ?
#
loop_
_entity_poly.entity_id
_entity_poly.type
_entity_poly.pdbx_seq_one_letter_code
_entity_poly.pdbx_strand_id
1 'polypeptide(L)'
;METIEIHEFSTGIIPEILPDGKWISRGFKVGEYMNLTLPQIPHSVGRAIANKGFEVSKDRNSQEPTFVGRVVLSINNEEPDYSVVAVVTTGQDEYGRSTSFYRYFLCAGKDNIWQILDWINTQQQQGINPVFNPSETKEIGKPNQYTVTTKSEINLPTEWQNWLSSQVIPVIIPTELSDLQIINKMAEIKAKDLSISWAYNVEAIERLEQFIIIHPANTEVEANLSQTQTKVMKNPRYISTNIDEAAIETAIKGLISGSQIKQEWVENLILKIQNGQVTSKYLNNLFDNLGASNAVKQGNANAQMVRLLTLRAIFIPETLPEYLNWLNITGDGKKEDEKQKISLKLQSQLKNYQKLLDQLIAAGMNYAFYQILGGKISVPAFCWLLKTKSSLWSAYSSIIKQQVRHDLEYLESLGNNLLNTNIDQEIEQLNYGNTIWKKLISHLKSRRDRCNYYQPFAELFSQLPDHELAAYFHQLSNGKVPKLIFTSAFPKLKSIYEIRIFGLNVRQELTVSDRMIISIKKYGVPVAVTFLLLLSHGLSFVLGYQVSKLDTRTIAEPKKNEPSPFSEEQLTDSSTKNVSVISSEKMEKALDNFPTTRSVIREIVRELETEILSQNSTVVTVEEARLKTIQAIKQILENDIKLQYAGVIEDELLTEPEKYLEAQKQWIEAIYSYQQKFFSSGFGYIEPDKQTAGRLKCNVADLLDIQLQQRPQ
;
A
#
# COMPACT_ATOMS: atom_id res chain seq x y z
N MET A 1 50.71 19.36 -26.84
CA MET A 1 49.99 18.09 -27.07
C MET A 1 49.69 17.53 -25.70
N GLU A 2 48.42 17.33 -25.40
CA GLU A 2 47.98 16.74 -24.15
C GLU A 2 48.05 15.22 -24.31
N THR A 3 48.58 14.52 -23.30
CA THR A 3 48.57 13.04 -23.27
C THR A 3 47.55 12.62 -22.23
N ILE A 4 46.65 11.73 -22.61
CA ILE A 4 45.64 11.17 -21.71
C ILE A 4 46.02 9.74 -21.30
N GLU A 5 45.61 9.39 -20.09
CA GLU A 5 45.75 8.03 -19.57
C GLU A 5 44.44 7.27 -19.78
N ILE A 6 44.51 6.21 -20.60
CA ILE A 6 43.40 5.28 -20.81
C ILE A 6 43.67 4.03 -19.98
N HIS A 7 42.91 3.91 -18.91
CA HIS A 7 42.92 2.71 -18.10
C HIS A 7 42.04 1.65 -18.73
N GLU A 8 42.32 0.40 -18.40
CA GLU A 8 41.51 -0.76 -18.75
C GLU A 8 41.42 -1.80 -17.64
N PHE A 9 40.34 -2.59 -17.73
CA PHE A 9 40.07 -3.79 -16.95
C PHE A 9 39.07 -4.69 -17.70
N SER A 10 38.90 -5.92 -17.25
CA SER A 10 38.08 -6.93 -17.92
C SER A 10 37.22 -7.72 -16.92
N THR A 11 36.17 -8.35 -17.44
CA THR A 11 35.29 -9.25 -16.67
C THR A 11 36.09 -10.36 -15.99
N GLY A 12 35.96 -10.53 -14.68
CA GLY A 12 36.68 -11.56 -13.94
C GLY A 12 36.12 -12.96 -14.17
N ILE A 13 36.90 -13.85 -14.78
CA ILE A 13 36.52 -15.25 -15.03
C ILE A 13 37.60 -16.23 -14.57
N ILE A 14 37.25 -17.51 -14.54
CA ILE A 14 38.19 -18.63 -14.44
C ILE A 14 38.35 -19.20 -15.86
N PRO A 15 39.40 -18.79 -16.61
CA PRO A 15 39.59 -19.27 -17.97
C PRO A 15 40.26 -20.65 -17.99
N GLU A 16 39.84 -21.49 -18.93
CA GLU A 16 40.61 -22.65 -19.39
C GLU A 16 41.02 -22.42 -20.84
N ILE A 17 42.33 -22.49 -21.10
CA ILE A 17 42.89 -22.35 -22.44
C ILE A 17 42.95 -23.74 -23.08
N LEU A 18 42.29 -23.87 -24.22
CA LEU A 18 42.24 -25.09 -25.02
C LEU A 18 43.52 -25.26 -25.85
N PRO A 19 43.83 -26.48 -26.33
CA PRO A 19 45.02 -26.75 -27.15
C PRO A 19 45.10 -25.93 -28.45
N ASP A 20 43.96 -25.47 -28.97
CA ASP A 20 43.87 -24.63 -30.18
C ASP A 20 44.03 -23.12 -29.88
N GLY A 21 44.33 -22.76 -28.62
CA GLY A 21 44.50 -21.37 -28.18
C GLY A 21 43.19 -20.63 -27.89
N LYS A 22 42.02 -21.26 -28.10
CA LYS A 22 40.74 -20.71 -27.65
C LYS A 22 40.60 -20.85 -26.14
N TRP A 23 39.62 -20.17 -25.57
CA TRP A 23 39.34 -20.24 -24.14
C TRP A 23 37.86 -20.51 -23.87
N ILE A 24 37.58 -21.19 -22.76
CA ILE A 24 36.26 -21.36 -22.19
C ILE A 24 36.24 -20.83 -20.75
N SER A 25 35.07 -20.39 -20.29
CA SER A 25 34.89 -19.96 -18.90
C SER A 25 34.39 -21.12 -18.03
N ARG A 26 35.12 -21.41 -16.95
CA ARG A 26 34.71 -22.33 -15.87
C ARG A 26 33.86 -21.65 -14.79
N GLY A 27 33.56 -20.37 -14.98
CA GLY A 27 32.77 -19.58 -14.03
C GLY A 27 33.27 -18.15 -13.89
N PHE A 28 32.44 -17.32 -13.29
CA PHE A 28 32.76 -15.93 -12.96
C PHE A 28 33.43 -15.83 -11.59
N LYS A 29 34.41 -14.94 -11.47
CA LYS A 29 34.95 -14.55 -10.17
C LYS A 29 34.08 -13.42 -9.61
N VAL A 30 33.11 -13.79 -8.78
CA VAL A 30 32.10 -12.85 -8.27
C VAL A 30 32.78 -11.70 -7.51
N GLY A 31 32.55 -10.47 -7.97
CA GLY A 31 33.10 -9.25 -7.34
C GLY A 31 34.56 -8.96 -7.71
N GLU A 32 35.17 -9.75 -8.59
CA GLU A 32 36.54 -9.53 -9.06
C GLU A 32 36.57 -9.16 -10.55
N TYR A 33 37.55 -8.35 -10.91
CA TYR A 33 37.89 -8.03 -12.29
C TYR A 33 39.27 -8.61 -12.61
N MET A 34 39.62 -8.69 -13.89
CA MET A 34 40.95 -9.10 -14.33
C MET A 34 41.54 -8.08 -15.32
N ASN A 35 42.81 -8.25 -15.67
CA ASN A 35 43.52 -7.40 -16.63
C ASN A 35 43.47 -5.92 -16.24
N LEU A 36 43.67 -5.61 -14.96
CA LEU A 36 43.54 -4.25 -14.43
C LEU A 36 44.83 -3.45 -14.61
N THR A 37 44.67 -2.23 -15.09
CA THR A 37 45.70 -1.17 -15.04
C THR A 37 45.51 -0.23 -13.85
N LEU A 38 44.35 -0.29 -13.18
CA LEU A 38 44.02 0.49 -11.99
C LEU A 38 44.16 -0.37 -10.72
N PRO A 39 44.53 0.23 -9.58
CA PRO A 39 44.59 -0.49 -8.31
C PRO A 39 43.20 -0.94 -7.83
N GLN A 40 42.17 -0.15 -8.14
CA GLN A 40 40.78 -0.44 -7.85
C GLN A 40 39.90 0.19 -8.94
N ILE A 41 38.77 -0.45 -9.24
CA ILE A 41 37.78 0.14 -10.15
C ILE A 41 37.12 1.34 -9.46
N PRO A 42 37.01 2.50 -10.12
CA PRO A 42 36.32 3.66 -9.56
C PRO A 42 34.91 3.28 -9.11
N HIS A 43 34.49 3.80 -7.97
CA HIS A 43 33.23 3.40 -7.35
C HIS A 43 32.06 3.69 -8.29
N SER A 44 31.99 4.91 -8.83
CA SER A 44 31.00 5.33 -9.83
C SER A 44 30.89 4.36 -11.03
N VAL A 45 32.02 3.90 -11.56
CA VAL A 45 32.08 2.94 -12.69
C VAL A 45 31.58 1.56 -12.26
N GLY A 46 32.03 1.05 -11.11
CA GLY A 46 31.56 -0.23 -10.57
C GLY A 46 30.05 -0.23 -10.32
N ARG A 47 29.49 0.90 -9.89
CA ARG A 47 28.04 1.12 -9.70
C ARG A 47 27.29 1.12 -11.03
N ALA A 48 27.81 1.79 -12.06
CA ALA A 48 27.22 1.78 -13.39
C ALA A 48 27.18 0.35 -13.98
N ILE A 49 28.23 -0.45 -13.78
CA ILE A 49 28.24 -1.88 -14.17
C ILE A 49 27.19 -2.67 -13.37
N ALA A 50 27.13 -2.51 -12.06
CA ALA A 50 26.18 -3.23 -11.20
C ALA A 50 24.71 -2.89 -11.52
N ASN A 51 24.42 -1.69 -12.00
CA ASN A 51 23.09 -1.27 -12.43
C ASN A 51 22.79 -1.63 -13.91
N LYS A 52 23.57 -2.52 -14.52
CA LYS A 52 23.38 -2.98 -15.90
C LYS A 52 23.59 -1.90 -16.97
N GLY A 53 24.30 -0.82 -16.62
CA GLY A 53 24.59 0.33 -17.49
C GLY A 53 25.32 0.00 -18.79
N PHE A 54 25.97 -1.18 -18.85
CA PHE A 54 26.71 -1.68 -19.99
C PHE A 54 26.17 -3.00 -20.53
N GLU A 55 25.09 -3.56 -19.95
CA GLU A 55 24.66 -4.94 -20.22
C GLU A 55 23.97 -5.04 -21.59
N VAL A 56 24.67 -5.68 -22.53
CA VAL A 56 24.22 -5.90 -23.91
C VAL A 56 24.62 -7.30 -24.40
N SER A 57 23.85 -7.86 -25.32
CA SER A 57 24.19 -9.10 -26.02
C SER A 57 24.82 -8.79 -27.37
N LYS A 58 25.93 -9.46 -27.68
CA LYS A 58 26.59 -9.40 -28.98
C LYS A 58 25.99 -10.42 -29.94
N ASP A 59 25.76 -10.01 -31.18
CA ASP A 59 25.36 -10.91 -32.28
C ASP A 59 26.40 -12.02 -32.48
N ARG A 60 25.94 -13.26 -32.29
CA ARG A 60 26.73 -14.49 -32.41
C ARG A 60 27.25 -14.74 -33.82
N ASN A 61 26.59 -14.19 -34.84
CA ASN A 61 26.94 -14.39 -36.24
C ASN A 61 27.93 -13.33 -36.76
N SER A 62 28.05 -12.19 -36.07
CA SER A 62 28.96 -11.11 -36.44
C SER A 62 30.38 -11.38 -35.94
N GLN A 63 31.38 -11.10 -36.77
CA GLN A 63 32.80 -11.09 -36.34
C GLN A 63 33.18 -9.78 -35.66
N GLU A 64 32.38 -8.72 -35.83
CA GLU A 64 32.64 -7.43 -35.22
C GLU A 64 32.22 -7.43 -33.74
N PRO A 65 33.01 -6.79 -32.86
CA PRO A 65 32.61 -6.62 -31.48
C PRO A 65 31.43 -5.65 -31.35
N THR A 66 30.73 -5.78 -30.23
CA THR A 66 29.69 -4.83 -29.81
C THR A 66 30.36 -3.79 -28.91
N PHE A 67 29.97 -2.53 -29.04
CA PHE A 67 30.54 -1.44 -28.24
C PHE A 67 29.47 -0.75 -27.41
N VAL A 68 29.85 -0.30 -26.22
CA VAL A 68 29.00 0.54 -25.37
C VAL A 68 29.81 1.73 -24.88
N GLY A 69 29.40 2.95 -25.24
CA GLY A 69 29.99 4.18 -24.71
C GLY A 69 29.08 4.83 -23.68
N ARG A 70 29.64 5.28 -22.55
CA ARG A 70 28.89 5.93 -21.48
C ARG A 70 29.74 6.95 -20.73
N VAL A 71 29.14 8.11 -20.43
CA VAL A 71 29.61 9.00 -19.38
C VAL A 71 29.02 8.54 -18.06
N VAL A 72 29.90 8.19 -17.13
CA VAL A 72 29.57 7.80 -15.77
C VAL A 72 29.85 9.00 -14.86
N LEU A 73 28.78 9.59 -14.33
CA LEU A 73 28.90 10.71 -13.41
C LEU A 73 29.37 10.22 -12.04
N SER A 74 30.17 11.06 -11.39
CA SER A 74 30.62 10.81 -10.04
C SER A 74 29.45 10.81 -9.04
N ILE A 75 29.54 9.94 -8.04
CA ILE A 75 28.51 9.77 -7.00
C ILE A 75 28.75 10.74 -5.83
N ASN A 76 30.01 11.14 -5.63
CA ASN A 76 30.44 12.09 -4.62
C ASN A 76 31.53 13.00 -5.23
N ASN A 77 31.72 14.22 -4.72
CA ASN A 77 32.75 15.12 -5.25
C ASN A 77 34.21 14.65 -4.99
N GLU A 78 34.40 13.38 -4.61
CA GLU A 78 35.70 12.75 -4.32
C GLU A 78 36.27 12.02 -5.55
N GLU A 79 35.41 11.50 -6.45
CA GLU A 79 35.82 10.94 -7.73
C GLU A 79 35.52 11.92 -8.88
N PRO A 80 36.34 11.95 -9.95
CA PRO A 80 35.96 12.64 -11.18
C PRO A 80 34.84 11.87 -11.91
N ASP A 81 34.17 12.54 -12.84
CA ASP A 81 33.37 11.84 -13.85
C ASP A 81 34.27 10.96 -14.72
N TYR A 82 33.73 9.90 -15.31
CA TYR A 82 34.47 9.00 -16.20
C TYR A 82 33.79 8.86 -17.55
N SER A 83 34.59 8.91 -18.62
CA SER A 83 34.22 8.41 -19.93
C SER A 83 34.61 6.94 -20.01
N VAL A 84 33.67 6.06 -20.34
CA VAL A 84 33.88 4.61 -20.39
C VAL A 84 33.42 4.05 -21.72
N VAL A 85 34.26 3.23 -22.36
CA VAL A 85 33.90 2.41 -23.52
C VAL A 85 34.09 0.94 -23.16
N ALA A 86 33.02 0.15 -23.24
CA ALA A 86 33.07 -1.29 -23.10
C ALA A 86 33.08 -1.95 -24.49
N VAL A 87 34.03 -2.85 -24.71
CA VAL A 87 34.11 -3.74 -25.87
C VAL A 87 33.60 -5.11 -25.45
N VAL A 88 32.55 -5.56 -26.11
CA VAL A 88 31.81 -6.77 -25.75
C VAL A 88 32.06 -7.84 -26.80
N THR A 89 32.43 -9.03 -26.32
CA THR A 89 32.68 -10.20 -27.16
C THR A 89 31.93 -11.42 -26.62
N THR A 90 31.73 -12.40 -27.50
CA THR A 90 31.08 -13.65 -27.12
C THR A 90 32.14 -14.67 -26.74
N GLY A 91 31.93 -15.38 -25.63
CA GLY A 91 32.70 -16.57 -25.27
C GLY A 91 31.78 -17.70 -24.89
N GLN A 92 32.35 -18.88 -24.60
CA GLN A 92 31.60 -20.07 -24.20
C GLN A 92 31.90 -20.45 -22.76
N ASP A 93 30.89 -20.95 -22.05
CA ASP A 93 31.09 -21.65 -20.79
C ASP A 93 31.42 -23.13 -21.00
N GLU A 94 31.69 -23.83 -19.91
CA GLU A 94 31.99 -25.27 -19.90
C GLU A 94 30.87 -26.19 -20.42
N TYR A 95 29.64 -25.66 -20.57
CA TYR A 95 28.50 -26.38 -21.12
C TYR A 95 28.23 -25.99 -22.59
N GLY A 96 29.12 -25.21 -23.21
CA GLY A 96 28.97 -24.72 -24.58
C GLY A 96 27.94 -23.60 -24.74
N ARG A 97 27.44 -23.02 -23.64
CA ARG A 97 26.51 -21.89 -23.68
C ARG A 97 27.29 -20.61 -23.93
N SER A 98 26.82 -19.82 -24.89
CA SER A 98 27.42 -18.53 -25.22
C SER A 98 26.98 -17.44 -24.24
N THR A 99 27.92 -16.60 -23.82
CA THR A 99 27.67 -15.42 -22.98
C THR A 99 28.56 -14.23 -23.39
N SER A 100 28.18 -13.02 -22.99
CA SER A 100 28.91 -11.78 -23.25
C SER A 100 30.03 -11.57 -22.22
N PHE A 101 31.21 -11.19 -22.69
CA PHE A 101 32.36 -10.80 -21.86
C PHE A 101 32.86 -9.42 -22.27
N TYR A 102 33.23 -8.63 -21.27
CA TYR A 102 33.49 -7.21 -21.40
C TYR A 102 34.94 -6.88 -21.10
N ARG A 103 35.53 -6.06 -21.96
CA ARG A 103 36.76 -5.30 -21.71
C ARG A 103 36.39 -3.82 -21.66
N TYR A 104 36.75 -3.15 -20.58
CA TYR A 104 36.40 -1.75 -20.32
C TYR A 104 37.63 -0.89 -20.50
N PHE A 105 37.45 0.25 -21.18
CA PHE A 105 38.42 1.32 -21.29
C PHE A 105 37.83 2.58 -20.67
N LEU A 106 38.58 3.26 -19.81
CA LEU A 106 38.09 4.45 -19.12
C LEU A 106 39.15 5.54 -18.98
N CYS A 107 38.69 6.78 -19.04
CA CYS A 107 39.47 7.99 -18.81
C CYS A 107 38.66 8.94 -17.91
N ALA A 108 39.35 9.68 -17.03
CA ALA A 108 38.72 10.71 -16.21
C ALA A 108 38.23 11.87 -17.09
N GLY A 109 37.07 12.44 -16.78
CA GLY A 109 36.40 13.49 -17.54
C GLY A 109 35.20 12.99 -18.36
N LYS A 110 34.19 13.84 -18.50
CA LYS A 110 32.94 13.54 -19.23
C LYS A 110 33.04 13.66 -20.76
N ASP A 111 34.08 14.32 -21.28
CA ASP A 111 34.20 14.66 -22.70
C ASP A 111 35.24 13.80 -23.45
N ASN A 112 35.59 12.62 -22.91
CA ASN A 112 36.75 11.84 -23.36
C ASN A 112 36.39 10.52 -24.07
N ILE A 113 35.11 10.20 -24.29
CA ILE A 113 34.70 9.00 -25.05
C ILE A 113 35.35 8.97 -26.44
N TRP A 114 35.31 10.10 -27.16
CA TRP A 114 35.88 10.19 -28.51
C TRP A 114 37.40 9.92 -28.54
N GLN A 115 38.12 10.24 -27.46
CA GLN A 115 39.56 9.98 -27.35
C GLN A 115 39.84 8.48 -27.18
N ILE A 116 39.00 7.80 -26.39
CA ILE A 116 39.06 6.33 -26.25
C ILE A 116 38.78 5.66 -27.61
N LEU A 117 37.77 6.14 -28.35
CA LEU A 117 37.46 5.63 -29.68
C LEU A 117 38.58 5.87 -30.70
N ASP A 118 39.23 7.04 -30.65
CA ASP A 118 40.36 7.38 -31.52
C ASP A 118 41.59 6.51 -31.23
N TRP A 119 41.85 6.25 -29.93
CA TRP A 119 42.87 5.29 -29.51
C TRP A 119 42.55 3.86 -29.98
N ILE A 120 41.31 3.39 -29.81
CA ILE A 120 40.86 2.07 -30.30
C ILE A 120 41.10 1.95 -31.81
N ASN A 121 40.70 2.96 -32.59
CA ASN A 121 40.91 2.99 -34.04
C ASN A 121 42.40 2.90 -34.39
N THR A 122 43.25 3.63 -33.68
CA THR A 122 44.71 3.56 -33.85
C THR A 122 45.26 2.16 -33.57
N GLN A 123 44.77 1.48 -32.53
CA GLN A 123 45.16 0.09 -32.25
C GLN A 123 44.71 -0.86 -33.37
N GLN A 124 43.48 -0.71 -33.86
CA GLN A 124 42.95 -1.54 -34.95
C GLN A 124 43.73 -1.37 -36.26
N GLN A 125 44.15 -0.14 -36.59
CA GLN A 125 45.02 0.13 -37.74
C GLN A 125 46.40 -0.54 -37.62
N GLN A 126 46.87 -0.78 -36.40
CA GLN A 126 48.09 -1.53 -36.11
C GLN A 126 47.87 -3.06 -36.08
N GLY A 127 46.65 -3.52 -36.39
CA GLY A 127 46.27 -4.93 -36.35
C GLY A 127 45.96 -5.47 -34.95
N ILE A 128 45.83 -4.58 -33.95
CA ILE A 128 45.50 -4.94 -32.57
C ILE A 128 44.01 -4.72 -32.36
N ASN A 129 43.26 -5.80 -32.17
CA ASN A 129 41.84 -5.72 -31.80
C ASN A 129 41.70 -5.70 -30.26
N PRO A 130 41.17 -4.62 -29.66
CA PRO A 130 41.06 -4.48 -28.20
C PRO A 130 39.84 -5.25 -27.64
N VAL A 131 39.73 -6.53 -28.00
CA VAL A 131 38.66 -7.44 -27.55
C VAL A 131 39.02 -8.08 -26.20
N PHE A 132 38.04 -8.68 -25.53
CA PHE A 132 38.29 -9.43 -24.30
C PHE A 132 39.19 -10.63 -24.57
N ASN A 133 40.27 -10.74 -23.81
CA ASN A 133 41.20 -11.85 -23.86
C ASN A 133 41.65 -12.20 -22.44
N PRO A 134 41.24 -13.36 -21.88
CA PRO A 134 41.58 -13.72 -20.50
C PRO A 134 43.04 -14.16 -20.32
N SER A 135 43.78 -14.36 -21.42
CA SER A 135 45.22 -14.69 -21.40
C SER A 135 46.13 -13.46 -21.39
N GLU A 136 45.57 -12.26 -21.57
CA GLU A 136 46.35 -11.03 -21.45
C GLU A 136 46.72 -10.75 -20.00
N THR A 137 47.89 -10.17 -19.77
CA THR A 137 48.30 -9.66 -18.47
C THR A 137 48.50 -8.15 -18.57
N LYS A 138 47.81 -7.41 -17.71
CA LYS A 138 48.00 -5.96 -17.54
C LYS A 138 48.55 -5.70 -16.14
N GLU A 139 49.34 -4.64 -16.02
CA GLU A 139 49.99 -4.26 -14.77
C GLU A 139 49.33 -3.03 -14.16
N ILE A 140 49.09 -3.09 -12.85
CA ILE A 140 48.55 -1.97 -12.08
C ILE A 140 49.52 -0.78 -12.15
N GLY A 141 48.98 0.42 -12.41
CA GLY A 141 49.75 1.65 -12.54
C GLY A 141 50.36 1.87 -13.92
N LYS A 142 50.09 1.00 -14.91
CA LYS A 142 50.53 1.15 -16.30
C LYS A 142 49.35 1.35 -17.26
N PRO A 143 48.75 2.57 -17.32
CA PRO A 143 47.72 2.87 -18.31
C PRO A 143 48.27 2.91 -19.73
N ASN A 144 47.36 2.82 -20.71
CA ASN A 144 47.68 3.12 -22.11
C ASN A 144 47.82 4.63 -22.26
N GLN A 145 49.00 5.10 -22.68
CA GLN A 145 49.28 6.51 -22.91
C GLN A 145 48.86 6.87 -24.34
N TYR A 146 47.98 7.86 -24.50
CA TYR A 146 47.52 8.31 -25.82
C TYR A 146 47.73 9.81 -26.00
N THR A 147 48.48 10.19 -27.03
CA THR A 147 48.68 11.59 -27.39
C THR A 147 47.45 12.10 -28.13
N VAL A 148 46.77 13.06 -27.53
CA VAL A 148 45.51 13.61 -28.03
C VAL A 148 45.76 14.32 -29.36
N THR A 149 45.10 13.84 -30.40
CA THR A 149 44.94 14.53 -31.68
C THR A 149 43.82 15.58 -31.55
N THR A 150 43.74 16.54 -32.46
CA THR A 150 42.65 17.52 -32.46
C THR A 150 41.32 16.79 -32.64
N LYS A 151 40.32 17.03 -31.77
CA LYS A 151 38.99 16.40 -31.91
C LYS A 151 38.47 16.67 -33.33
N SER A 152 38.25 15.59 -34.08
CA SER A 152 37.72 15.72 -35.44
C SER A 152 36.34 16.38 -35.40
N GLU A 153 36.15 17.46 -36.17
CA GLU A 153 34.85 18.09 -36.33
C GLU A 153 33.95 17.21 -37.19
N ILE A 154 33.21 16.32 -36.54
CA ILE A 154 32.18 15.50 -37.20
C ILE A 154 30.93 16.34 -37.35
N ASN A 155 30.73 16.87 -38.56
CA ASN A 155 29.53 17.61 -38.93
C ASN A 155 28.45 16.65 -39.45
N LEU A 156 27.49 16.32 -38.58
CA LEU A 156 26.28 15.60 -38.99
C LEU A 156 25.44 16.47 -39.93
N PRO A 157 24.95 15.97 -41.07
CA PRO A 157 24.08 16.73 -41.96
C PRO A 157 22.84 17.26 -41.22
N THR A 158 22.36 18.45 -41.60
CA THR A 158 21.22 19.10 -40.92
C THR A 158 19.97 18.22 -40.88
N GLU A 159 19.74 17.41 -41.91
CA GLU A 159 18.64 16.45 -41.96
C GLU A 159 18.73 15.40 -40.84
N TRP A 160 19.92 14.86 -40.59
CA TRP A 160 20.18 13.92 -39.50
C TRP A 160 20.01 14.58 -38.13
N GLN A 161 20.47 15.83 -37.97
CA GLN A 161 20.28 16.57 -36.72
C GLN A 161 18.79 16.83 -36.43
N ASN A 162 18.02 17.21 -37.45
CA ASN A 162 16.57 17.43 -37.34
C ASN A 162 15.84 16.13 -37.02
N TRP A 163 16.19 15.04 -37.72
CA TRP A 163 15.63 13.71 -37.47
C TRP A 163 15.92 13.26 -36.03
N LEU A 164 17.20 13.27 -35.60
CA LEU A 164 17.60 12.92 -34.24
C LEU A 164 16.83 13.73 -33.19
N SER A 165 16.67 15.03 -33.43
CA SER A 165 15.93 15.92 -32.51
C SER A 165 14.46 15.53 -32.36
N SER A 166 13.82 15.06 -33.44
CA SER A 166 12.42 14.62 -33.44
C SER A 166 12.18 13.26 -32.80
N GLN A 167 13.20 12.39 -32.72
CA GLN A 167 13.04 11.04 -32.19
C GLN A 167 12.85 11.02 -30.66
N VAL A 168 12.23 9.97 -30.16
CA VAL A 168 12.10 9.71 -28.71
C VAL A 168 13.29 8.88 -28.22
N ILE A 169 13.70 9.06 -26.96
CA ILE A 169 14.83 8.32 -26.35
C ILE A 169 14.34 6.95 -25.84
N PRO A 170 15.10 5.85 -26.01
CA PRO A 170 16.33 5.72 -26.81
C PRO A 170 16.08 5.84 -28.32
N VAL A 171 16.94 6.54 -29.06
CA VAL A 171 16.84 6.55 -30.52
C VAL A 171 17.46 5.26 -31.06
N ILE A 172 16.65 4.45 -31.75
CA ILE A 172 17.13 3.29 -32.48
C ILE A 172 17.56 3.77 -33.86
N ILE A 173 18.84 3.63 -34.19
CA ILE A 173 19.39 4.11 -35.46
C ILE A 173 19.42 3.00 -36.51
N PRO A 174 19.29 3.34 -37.81
CA PRO A 174 19.35 2.35 -38.88
C PRO A 174 20.70 1.61 -38.94
N THR A 175 20.67 0.35 -39.38
CA THR A 175 21.84 -0.56 -39.42
C THR A 175 22.94 -0.16 -40.40
N GLU A 176 22.66 0.76 -41.33
CA GLU A 176 23.61 1.20 -42.35
C GLU A 176 24.71 2.13 -41.80
N LEU A 177 24.56 2.61 -40.55
CA LEU A 177 25.49 3.54 -39.89
C LEU A 177 26.55 2.81 -39.06
N SER A 178 27.72 2.54 -39.64
CA SER A 178 28.75 1.69 -39.02
C SER A 178 29.90 2.43 -38.29
N ASP A 179 29.83 3.75 -38.11
CA ASP A 179 30.94 4.54 -37.54
C ASP A 179 30.71 4.91 -36.06
N LEU A 180 31.57 4.42 -35.18
CA LEU A 180 31.49 4.65 -33.73
C LEU A 180 31.63 6.12 -33.33
N GLN A 181 32.46 6.90 -34.03
CA GLN A 181 32.62 8.34 -33.76
C GLN A 181 31.36 9.10 -34.17
N ILE A 182 30.73 8.73 -35.28
CA ILE A 182 29.43 9.27 -35.69
C ILE A 182 28.36 8.93 -34.64
N ILE A 183 28.30 7.69 -34.16
CA ILE A 183 27.33 7.29 -33.13
C ILE A 183 27.52 8.07 -31.84
N ASN A 184 28.77 8.20 -31.38
CA ASN A 184 29.08 9.03 -30.22
C ASN A 184 28.64 10.48 -30.45
N LYS A 185 28.86 11.04 -31.64
CA LYS A 185 28.44 12.40 -31.98
C LYS A 185 26.91 12.55 -31.99
N MET A 186 26.18 11.56 -32.51
CA MET A 186 24.71 11.55 -32.45
C MET A 186 24.22 11.54 -31.00
N ALA A 187 24.87 10.75 -30.13
CA ALA A 187 24.56 10.72 -28.71
C ALA A 187 24.86 12.06 -28.02
N GLU A 188 26.00 12.70 -28.31
CA GLU A 188 26.34 14.05 -27.82
C GLU A 188 25.24 15.07 -28.17
N ILE A 189 24.76 15.07 -29.41
CA ILE A 189 23.71 16.00 -29.86
C ILE A 189 22.37 15.70 -29.16
N LYS A 190 22.03 14.41 -28.99
CA LYS A 190 20.74 14.01 -28.44
C LYS A 190 20.66 14.16 -26.92
N ALA A 191 21.79 14.01 -26.22
CA ALA A 191 21.86 13.97 -24.77
C ALA A 191 21.30 15.23 -24.09
N LYS A 192 21.57 16.42 -24.65
CA LYS A 192 21.23 17.72 -24.01
C LYS A 192 21.76 17.76 -22.56
N ASP A 193 20.87 17.61 -21.56
CA ASP A 193 21.18 17.60 -20.13
C ASP A 193 21.41 16.19 -19.54
N LEU A 194 21.19 15.14 -20.33
CA LEU A 194 21.43 13.74 -19.92
C LEU A 194 22.91 13.37 -20.09
N SER A 195 23.38 12.38 -19.35
CA SER A 195 24.69 11.78 -19.57
C SER A 195 24.71 10.96 -20.86
N ILE A 196 25.77 11.13 -21.67
CA ILE A 196 25.93 10.41 -22.94
C ILE A 196 25.92 8.89 -22.68
N SER A 197 25.09 8.15 -23.41
CA SER A 197 25.07 6.69 -23.41
C SER A 197 24.64 6.15 -24.78
N TRP A 198 25.40 5.21 -25.32
CA TRP A 198 25.08 4.58 -26.59
C TRP A 198 25.58 3.15 -26.66
N ALA A 199 24.93 2.33 -27.49
CA ALA A 199 25.33 0.95 -27.77
C ALA A 199 25.39 0.72 -29.29
N TYR A 200 26.42 0.00 -29.75
CA TYR A 200 26.66 -0.30 -31.16
C TYR A 200 26.72 -1.80 -31.44
N ASN A 201 26.07 -2.21 -32.54
CA ASN A 201 26.03 -3.57 -33.04
C ASN A 201 25.49 -4.56 -31.99
N VAL A 202 24.32 -4.27 -31.44
CA VAL A 202 23.69 -5.09 -30.38
C VAL A 202 22.69 -6.11 -30.93
N GLU A 203 22.67 -7.31 -30.36
CA GLU A 203 21.63 -8.33 -30.62
C GLU A 203 20.45 -8.18 -29.66
N ALA A 204 20.72 -7.87 -28.39
CA ALA A 204 19.70 -7.63 -27.38
C ALA A 204 20.20 -6.66 -26.30
N ILE A 205 19.26 -5.93 -25.69
CA ILE A 205 19.50 -5.01 -24.58
C ILE A 205 18.49 -5.30 -23.49
N GLU A 206 18.96 -5.43 -22.24
CA GLU A 206 18.08 -5.70 -21.11
C GLU A 206 17.34 -4.44 -20.63
N ARG A 207 18.03 -3.30 -20.57
CA ARG A 207 17.50 -2.02 -20.09
C ARG A 207 17.61 -0.92 -21.15
N LEU A 208 16.67 -0.90 -22.09
CA LEU A 208 16.64 0.08 -23.19
C LEU A 208 16.65 1.53 -22.69
N GLU A 209 15.99 1.79 -21.56
CA GLU A 209 15.85 3.13 -20.99
C GLU A 209 17.16 3.76 -20.50
N GLN A 210 18.24 2.98 -20.41
CA GLN A 210 19.54 3.47 -19.96
C GLN A 210 20.39 4.05 -21.11
N PHE A 211 19.94 3.91 -22.36
CA PHE A 211 20.67 4.33 -23.55
C PHE A 211 20.02 5.55 -24.22
N ILE A 212 20.82 6.43 -24.81
CA ILE A 212 20.34 7.54 -25.66
C ILE A 212 20.26 7.08 -27.11
N ILE A 213 21.29 6.40 -27.60
CA ILE A 213 21.37 5.85 -28.96
C ILE A 213 21.57 4.34 -28.90
N ILE A 214 20.86 3.58 -29.74
CA ILE A 214 21.05 2.15 -29.91
C ILE A 214 21.19 1.84 -31.39
N HIS A 215 22.31 1.26 -31.80
CA HIS A 215 22.50 0.72 -33.14
C HIS A 215 22.35 -0.81 -33.11
N PRO A 216 21.29 -1.35 -33.74
CA PRO A 216 21.04 -2.78 -33.80
C PRO A 216 22.09 -3.51 -34.66
N ALA A 217 22.28 -4.80 -34.42
CA ALA A 217 23.19 -5.62 -35.22
C ALA A 217 22.66 -5.91 -36.64
N ASN A 218 21.33 -5.95 -36.79
CA ASN A 218 20.66 -6.20 -38.06
C ASN A 218 19.20 -5.70 -38.03
N THR A 219 18.55 -5.72 -39.19
CA THR A 219 17.21 -5.16 -39.41
C THR A 219 16.11 -5.90 -38.63
N GLU A 220 16.32 -7.20 -38.32
CA GLU A 220 15.40 -7.97 -37.47
C GLU A 220 15.46 -7.47 -36.02
N VAL A 221 16.67 -7.24 -35.51
CA VAL A 221 16.87 -6.67 -34.17
C VAL A 221 16.32 -5.25 -34.09
N GLU A 222 16.48 -4.43 -35.14
CA GLU A 222 15.90 -3.09 -35.23
C GLU A 222 14.37 -3.12 -35.02
N ALA A 223 13.67 -4.00 -35.73
CA ALA A 223 12.22 -4.15 -35.61
C ALA A 223 11.79 -4.59 -34.21
N ASN A 224 12.52 -5.55 -33.61
CA ASN A 224 12.25 -6.05 -32.26
C ASN A 224 12.46 -4.98 -31.17
N LEU A 225 13.54 -4.21 -31.27
CA LEU A 225 13.83 -3.10 -30.36
C LEU A 225 12.77 -2.00 -30.48
N SER A 226 12.34 -1.66 -31.70
CA SER A 226 11.31 -0.64 -31.96
C SER A 226 9.95 -1.04 -31.39
N GLN A 227 9.57 -2.31 -31.52
CA GLN A 227 8.36 -2.85 -30.91
C GLN A 227 8.44 -2.79 -29.37
N THR A 228 9.60 -3.10 -28.81
CA THR A 228 9.83 -3.08 -27.36
C THR A 228 9.79 -1.65 -26.82
N GLN A 229 10.43 -0.69 -27.49
CA GLN A 229 10.37 0.73 -27.16
C GLN A 229 8.92 1.23 -27.09
N THR A 230 8.09 0.87 -28.08
CA THR A 230 6.67 1.25 -28.10
C THR A 230 5.90 0.69 -26.90
N LYS A 231 6.20 -0.54 -26.48
CA LYS A 231 5.59 -1.15 -25.28
C LYS A 231 6.03 -0.46 -24.00
N VAL A 232 7.32 -0.11 -23.89
CA VAL A 232 7.90 0.59 -22.74
C VAL A 232 7.29 1.99 -22.61
N MET A 233 7.15 2.74 -23.71
CA MET A 233 6.58 4.09 -23.70
C MET A 233 5.10 4.14 -23.35
N LYS A 234 4.34 3.07 -23.58
CA LYS A 234 2.94 2.97 -23.17
C LYS A 234 2.76 2.63 -21.68
N ASN A 235 3.83 2.36 -20.94
CA ASN A 235 3.77 1.90 -19.56
C ASN A 235 4.57 2.85 -18.65
N PRO A 236 3.93 3.60 -17.73
CA PRO A 236 4.60 4.60 -16.88
C PRO A 236 5.61 4.02 -15.85
N ARG A 237 5.93 2.73 -15.93
CA ARG A 237 6.85 2.02 -15.02
C ARG A 237 8.32 2.37 -15.23
N TYR A 238 8.69 3.00 -16.34
CA TYR A 238 10.09 3.10 -16.80
C TYR A 238 10.72 4.49 -16.74
N ILE A 239 9.98 5.50 -16.25
CA ILE A 239 10.49 6.87 -16.15
C ILE A 239 11.20 7.05 -14.80
N SER A 240 12.38 6.46 -14.64
CA SER A 240 13.36 6.96 -13.68
C SER A 240 14.75 6.51 -14.12
N THR A 241 15.38 7.33 -14.95
CA THR A 241 16.69 7.05 -15.56
C THR A 241 17.87 7.13 -14.58
N ASN A 242 17.63 7.39 -13.29
CA ASN A 242 18.67 7.62 -12.28
C ASN A 242 18.46 6.86 -10.95
N ILE A 243 17.69 5.78 -10.92
CA ILE A 243 17.62 4.94 -9.70
C ILE A 243 18.85 4.06 -9.64
N ASP A 244 19.74 4.36 -8.70
CA ASP A 244 20.88 3.51 -8.36
C ASP A 244 20.39 2.28 -7.56
N GLU A 245 19.76 1.35 -8.27
CA GLU A 245 19.03 0.16 -7.79
C GLU A 245 19.91 -0.76 -6.95
N ALA A 246 21.14 -1.04 -7.40
CA ALA A 246 22.05 -1.93 -6.69
C ALA A 246 22.40 -1.41 -5.28
N ALA A 247 22.22 -0.13 -4.96
CA ALA A 247 22.59 0.47 -3.67
C ALA A 247 21.42 0.37 -2.73
N ILE A 248 20.21 0.53 -3.27
CA ILE A 248 18.97 0.25 -2.55
C ILE A 248 18.99 -1.23 -2.17
N GLU A 249 19.28 -2.12 -3.12
CA GLU A 249 19.37 -3.55 -2.87
C GLU A 249 20.49 -3.90 -1.88
N THR A 250 21.68 -3.32 -2.03
CA THR A 250 22.80 -3.51 -1.10
C THR A 250 22.46 -3.00 0.31
N ALA A 251 21.81 -1.85 0.42
CA ALA A 251 21.38 -1.30 1.70
C ALA A 251 20.35 -2.22 2.37
N ILE A 252 19.35 -2.70 1.64
CA ILE A 252 18.36 -3.66 2.16
C ILE A 252 19.06 -4.95 2.59
N LYS A 253 19.92 -5.53 1.74
CA LYS A 253 20.70 -6.73 2.05
C LYS A 253 21.57 -6.55 3.30
N GLY A 254 22.22 -5.39 3.44
CA GLY A 254 22.99 -5.01 4.62
C GLY A 254 22.12 -4.97 5.88
N LEU A 255 20.96 -4.31 5.80
CA LEU A 255 20.02 -4.18 6.93
C LEU A 255 19.41 -5.53 7.37
N ILE A 256 19.17 -6.47 6.44
CA ILE A 256 18.61 -7.79 6.77
C ILE A 256 19.66 -8.83 7.16
N SER A 257 20.95 -8.56 6.92
CA SER A 257 22.05 -9.51 7.17
C SER A 257 22.17 -9.93 8.65
N GLY A 258 21.74 -9.07 9.58
CA GLY A 258 21.89 -9.26 11.02
C GLY A 258 23.19 -8.70 11.60
N SER A 259 24.02 -8.03 10.79
CA SER A 259 25.20 -7.29 11.24
C SER A 259 24.85 -5.96 11.90
N GLN A 260 25.87 -5.22 12.34
CA GLN A 260 25.69 -3.83 12.74
C GLN A 260 25.15 -3.01 11.55
N ILE A 261 24.09 -2.24 11.81
CA ILE A 261 23.49 -1.35 10.81
C ILE A 261 24.39 -0.15 10.62
N LYS A 262 24.81 0.08 9.37
CA LYS A 262 25.54 1.29 9.00
C LYS A 262 24.57 2.43 8.68
N GLN A 263 24.95 3.63 9.08
CA GLN A 263 24.17 4.86 8.84
C GLN A 263 23.93 5.10 7.35
N GLU A 264 24.96 4.88 6.52
CA GLU A 264 24.92 5.03 5.05
C GLU A 264 23.79 4.24 4.39
N TRP A 265 23.41 3.07 4.93
CA TRP A 265 22.33 2.25 4.37
C TRP A 265 20.95 2.87 4.62
N VAL A 266 20.75 3.44 5.81
CA VAL A 266 19.47 4.05 6.18
C VAL A 266 19.30 5.38 5.45
N GLU A 267 20.35 6.21 5.42
CA GLU A 267 20.32 7.51 4.73
C GLU A 267 20.09 7.37 3.23
N ASN A 268 20.80 6.46 2.57
CA ASN A 268 20.63 6.24 1.13
C ASN A 268 19.21 5.78 0.76
N LEU A 269 18.57 4.95 1.59
CA LEU A 269 17.19 4.55 1.36
C LEU A 269 16.22 5.72 1.56
N ILE A 270 16.39 6.50 2.64
CA ILE A 270 15.49 7.62 2.95
C ILE A 270 15.60 8.75 1.94
N LEU A 271 16.81 9.15 1.57
CA LEU A 271 17.03 10.22 0.57
C LEU A 271 16.38 9.87 -0.78
N LYS A 272 16.51 8.63 -1.23
CA LYS A 272 15.94 8.17 -2.51
C LYS A 272 14.41 8.11 -2.47
N ILE A 273 13.80 7.84 -1.31
CA ILE A 273 12.35 7.89 -1.11
C ILE A 273 11.87 9.34 -1.06
N GLN A 274 12.51 10.20 -0.27
CA GLN A 274 12.11 11.61 -0.09
C GLN A 274 12.22 12.44 -1.38
N ASN A 275 13.23 12.18 -2.21
CA ASN A 275 13.41 12.86 -3.49
C ASN A 275 12.46 12.36 -4.59
N GLY A 276 11.52 11.46 -4.27
CA GLY A 276 10.57 10.90 -5.22
C GLY A 276 11.19 10.00 -6.30
N GLN A 277 12.49 9.70 -6.21
CA GLN A 277 13.19 8.83 -7.15
C GLN A 277 12.69 7.38 -7.06
N VAL A 278 12.20 6.98 -5.89
CA VAL A 278 11.68 5.64 -5.61
C VAL A 278 10.22 5.71 -5.18
N THR A 279 9.33 5.09 -5.96
CA THR A 279 7.92 4.96 -5.59
C THR A 279 7.70 3.79 -4.63
N SER A 280 6.63 3.83 -3.82
CA SER A 280 6.24 2.69 -2.97
C SER A 280 6.04 1.40 -3.79
N LYS A 281 5.54 1.52 -5.03
CA LYS A 281 5.37 0.38 -5.95
C LYS A 281 6.71 -0.23 -6.38
N TYR A 282 7.68 0.61 -6.73
CA TYR A 282 9.03 0.14 -7.05
C TYR A 282 9.65 -0.58 -5.86
N LEU A 283 9.59 0.05 -4.69
CA LEU A 283 10.16 -0.52 -3.47
C LEU A 283 9.49 -1.84 -3.10
N ASN A 284 8.17 -1.94 -3.28
CA ASN A 284 7.44 -3.17 -3.05
C ASN A 284 7.90 -4.30 -3.96
N ASN A 285 8.08 -4.04 -5.26
CA ASN A 285 8.61 -5.03 -6.21
C ASN A 285 10.02 -5.48 -5.82
N LEU A 286 10.89 -4.56 -5.36
CA LEU A 286 12.23 -4.91 -4.90
C LEU A 286 12.20 -5.82 -3.68
N PHE A 287 11.36 -5.53 -2.68
CA PHE A 287 11.14 -6.41 -1.53
C PHE A 287 10.61 -7.79 -1.96
N ASP A 288 9.70 -7.84 -2.93
CA ASP A 288 9.16 -9.07 -3.47
C ASP A 288 10.21 -9.91 -4.21
N ASN A 289 11.08 -9.27 -5.00
CA ASN A 289 12.23 -9.92 -5.66
C ASN A 289 13.23 -10.49 -4.64
N LEU A 290 13.37 -9.85 -3.47
CA LEU A 290 14.16 -10.35 -2.34
C LEU A 290 13.45 -11.45 -1.54
N GLY A 291 12.22 -11.81 -1.90
CA GLY A 291 11.48 -12.93 -1.34
C GLY A 291 10.37 -12.58 -0.34
N ALA A 292 10.02 -11.30 -0.16
CA ALA A 292 9.02 -10.86 0.83
C ALA A 292 7.65 -11.54 0.65
N SER A 293 7.05 -11.45 -0.54
CA SER A 293 5.77 -12.10 -0.85
C SER A 293 5.80 -13.63 -0.64
N ASN A 294 6.92 -14.28 -0.95
CA ASN A 294 7.07 -15.72 -0.74
C ASN A 294 7.13 -16.07 0.76
N ALA A 295 7.86 -15.27 1.55
CA ALA A 295 7.96 -15.44 2.99
C ALA A 295 6.60 -15.26 3.71
N VAL A 296 5.76 -14.34 3.24
CA VAL A 296 4.38 -14.19 3.74
C VAL A 296 3.55 -15.44 3.45
N LYS A 297 3.56 -15.92 2.19
CA LYS A 297 2.76 -17.08 1.76
C LYS A 297 3.15 -18.39 2.44
N GLN A 298 4.44 -18.64 2.63
CA GLN A 298 4.94 -19.91 3.16
C GLN A 298 4.84 -20.00 4.69
N GLY A 299 4.66 -18.88 5.40
CA GLY A 299 4.50 -18.84 6.86
C GLY A 299 5.74 -19.24 7.68
N ASN A 300 6.72 -19.93 7.10
CA ASN A 300 8.03 -20.21 7.68
C ASN A 300 9.06 -19.20 7.16
N ALA A 301 9.73 -18.48 8.06
CA ALA A 301 10.72 -17.49 7.70
C ALA A 301 11.97 -17.64 8.56
N ASN A 302 13.11 -17.73 7.88
CA ASN A 302 14.41 -17.58 8.52
C ASN A 302 14.59 -16.14 9.03
N ALA A 303 15.64 -15.90 9.82
CA ALA A 303 15.89 -14.59 10.42
C ALA A 303 16.03 -13.45 9.41
N GLN A 304 16.57 -13.71 8.20
CA GLN A 304 16.69 -12.69 7.16
C GLN A 304 15.32 -12.29 6.60
N MET A 305 14.43 -13.25 6.37
CA MET A 305 13.06 -12.98 5.89
C MET A 305 12.22 -12.23 6.93
N VAL A 306 12.36 -12.56 8.23
CA VAL A 306 11.72 -11.78 9.30
C VAL A 306 12.17 -10.32 9.26
N ARG A 307 13.48 -10.08 9.10
CA ARG A 307 14.03 -8.72 8.99
C ARG A 307 13.55 -8.02 7.72
N LEU A 308 13.50 -8.72 6.59
CA LEU A 308 13.01 -8.19 5.32
C LEU A 308 11.56 -7.69 5.43
N LEU A 309 10.66 -8.49 6.02
CA LEU A 309 9.27 -8.10 6.22
C LEU A 309 9.13 -6.96 7.25
N THR A 310 9.98 -6.94 8.27
CA THR A 310 10.04 -5.82 9.24
C THR A 310 10.45 -4.52 8.54
N LEU A 311 11.47 -4.54 7.67
CA LEU A 311 11.86 -3.36 6.88
C LEU A 311 10.76 -2.93 5.92
N ARG A 312 10.13 -3.87 5.19
CA ARG A 312 9.02 -3.58 4.28
C ARG A 312 7.92 -2.79 4.99
N ALA A 313 7.52 -3.21 6.19
CA ALA A 313 6.51 -2.54 6.99
C ALA A 313 6.91 -1.14 7.49
N ILE A 314 8.21 -0.86 7.65
CA ILE A 314 8.72 0.46 8.03
C ILE A 314 8.75 1.39 6.82
N PHE A 315 9.27 0.93 5.69
CA PHE A 315 9.48 1.77 4.50
C PHE A 315 8.25 1.86 3.59
N ILE A 316 7.29 0.94 3.73
CA ILE A 316 6.01 0.92 3.01
C ILE A 316 4.89 0.80 4.06
N PRO A 317 4.46 1.92 4.68
CA PRO A 317 3.43 1.98 5.71
C PRO A 317 2.19 1.12 5.44
N GLU A 318 1.77 1.03 4.18
CA GLU A 318 0.57 0.31 3.74
C GLU A 318 0.67 -1.21 3.97
N THR A 319 1.89 -1.75 4.10
CA THR A 319 2.16 -3.18 4.33
C THR A 319 2.18 -3.56 5.82
N LEU A 320 2.10 -2.57 6.72
CA LEU A 320 2.11 -2.80 8.17
C LEU A 320 0.99 -3.78 8.65
N PRO A 321 -0.25 -3.75 8.12
CA PRO A 321 -1.27 -4.73 8.48
C PRO A 321 -0.90 -6.17 8.11
N GLU A 322 -0.40 -6.40 6.89
CA GLU A 322 0.03 -7.73 6.42
C GLU A 322 1.14 -8.27 7.33
N TYR A 323 2.12 -7.44 7.64
CA TYR A 323 3.22 -7.78 8.54
C TYR A 323 2.75 -8.13 9.96
N LEU A 324 1.83 -7.36 10.56
CA LEU A 324 1.31 -7.64 11.90
C LEU A 324 0.50 -8.93 11.94
N ASN A 325 -0.32 -9.18 10.92
CA ASN A 325 -1.08 -10.42 10.80
C ASN A 325 -0.13 -11.61 10.62
N TRP A 326 0.93 -11.45 9.83
CA TRP A 326 1.95 -12.48 9.62
C TRP A 326 2.78 -12.79 10.88
N LEU A 327 3.07 -11.79 11.72
CA LEU A 327 3.69 -11.99 13.04
C LEU A 327 2.77 -12.72 14.04
N ASN A 328 1.49 -12.86 13.71
CA ASN A 328 0.48 -13.56 14.50
C ASN A 328 0.47 -13.10 15.98
N ILE A 329 0.47 -11.78 16.17
CA ILE A 329 0.44 -11.21 17.52
C ILE A 329 -0.92 -11.51 18.16
N THR A 330 -0.90 -12.33 19.19
CA THR A 330 -2.08 -12.67 20.00
C THR A 330 -1.96 -11.94 21.35
N GLY A 331 -3.06 -11.28 21.76
CA GLY A 331 -3.08 -10.29 22.85
C GLY A 331 -2.92 -10.82 24.27
N ASP A 332 -2.83 -12.13 24.40
CA ASP A 332 -2.54 -12.86 25.61
C ASP A 332 -1.05 -12.71 25.94
N GLY A 333 -0.71 -12.51 27.22
CA GLY A 333 0.65 -12.30 27.73
C GLY A 333 1.63 -13.47 27.56
N LYS A 334 1.54 -14.17 26.43
CA LYS A 334 2.49 -15.13 25.91
C LYS A 334 3.82 -14.43 25.67
N LYS A 335 4.90 -15.16 25.94
CA LYS A 335 6.25 -14.72 25.60
C LYS A 335 6.36 -14.56 24.09
N GLU A 336 7.11 -13.55 23.68
CA GLU A 336 7.41 -13.30 22.28
C GLU A 336 7.99 -14.55 21.62
N ASP A 337 7.49 -14.89 20.44
CA ASP A 337 8.07 -15.97 19.64
C ASP A 337 9.40 -15.52 18.97
N GLU A 338 10.10 -16.45 18.34
CA GLU A 338 11.39 -16.13 17.71
C GLU A 338 11.27 -15.12 16.56
N LYS A 339 10.17 -15.13 15.79
CA LYS A 339 9.95 -14.14 14.73
C LYS A 339 9.78 -12.75 15.32
N GLN A 340 8.97 -12.64 16.37
CA GLN A 340 8.74 -11.40 17.09
C GLN A 340 10.03 -10.85 17.71
N LYS A 341 10.84 -11.70 18.33
CA LYS A 341 12.16 -11.30 18.88
C LYS A 341 13.13 -10.81 17.81
N ILE A 342 13.23 -11.50 16.68
CA ILE A 342 14.12 -11.11 15.58
C ILE A 342 13.69 -9.77 15.00
N SER A 343 12.38 -9.57 14.82
CA SER A 343 11.83 -8.30 14.38
C SER A 343 12.11 -7.17 15.37
N LEU A 344 11.80 -7.37 16.66
CA LEU A 344 12.03 -6.36 17.70
C LEU A 344 13.50 -6.01 17.87
N LYS A 345 14.40 -6.97 17.67
CA LYS A 345 15.85 -6.72 17.67
C LYS A 345 16.23 -5.73 16.55
N LEU A 346 15.74 -5.95 15.33
CA LEU A 346 15.97 -5.03 14.22
C LEU A 346 15.36 -3.64 14.49
N GLN A 347 14.10 -3.60 14.94
CA GLN A 347 13.44 -2.34 15.31
C GLN A 347 14.25 -1.57 16.36
N SER A 348 14.77 -2.27 17.37
CA SER A 348 15.61 -1.67 18.41
C SER A 348 16.92 -1.12 17.86
N GLN A 349 17.55 -1.76 16.87
CA GLN A 349 18.75 -1.24 16.23
C GLN A 349 18.44 0.02 15.40
N LEU A 350 17.28 0.05 14.76
CA LEU A 350 16.83 1.19 13.95
C LEU A 350 16.43 2.42 14.76
N LYS A 351 16.19 2.29 16.08
CA LYS A 351 15.92 3.43 16.96
C LYS A 351 17.04 4.47 16.97
N ASN A 352 18.29 4.06 16.76
CA ASN A 352 19.42 4.99 16.65
C ASN A 352 19.27 5.97 15.46
N TYR A 353 18.43 5.62 14.49
CA TYR A 353 18.13 6.40 13.29
C TYR A 353 16.70 6.95 13.29
N GLN A 354 16.03 6.98 14.44
CA GLN A 354 14.61 7.34 14.54
C GLN A 354 14.29 8.69 13.90
N LYS A 355 15.16 9.71 14.08
CA LYS A 355 14.98 11.03 13.47
C LYS A 355 14.85 10.99 11.93
N LEU A 356 15.57 10.09 11.28
CA LEU A 356 15.49 9.91 9.82
C LEU A 356 14.21 9.16 9.41
N LEU A 357 13.66 8.34 10.31
CA LEU A 357 12.50 7.48 10.08
C LEU A 357 11.18 8.10 10.54
N ASP A 358 11.20 9.24 11.26
CA ASP A 358 10.01 9.78 11.94
C ASP A 358 8.82 10.00 11.00
N GLN A 359 9.04 10.46 9.77
CA GLN A 359 7.97 10.63 8.77
C GLN A 359 7.32 9.30 8.39
N LEU A 360 8.12 8.25 8.17
CA LEU A 360 7.64 6.91 7.83
C LEU A 360 6.95 6.24 9.04
N ILE A 361 7.52 6.40 10.23
CA ILE A 361 6.95 5.92 11.49
C ILE A 361 5.57 6.57 11.69
N ALA A 362 5.47 7.89 11.52
CA ALA A 362 4.22 8.63 11.62
C ALA A 362 3.18 8.16 10.60
N ALA A 363 3.57 8.03 9.32
CA ALA A 363 2.69 7.54 8.27
C ALA A 363 2.18 6.12 8.57
N GLY A 364 3.07 5.22 8.99
CA GLY A 364 2.72 3.86 9.43
C GLY A 364 1.74 3.85 10.59
N MET A 365 1.95 4.70 11.60
CA MET A 365 1.07 4.77 12.76
C MET A 365 -0.30 5.34 12.44
N ASN A 366 -0.37 6.41 11.64
CA ASN A 366 -1.65 6.99 11.22
C ASN A 366 -2.44 6.00 10.37
N TYR A 367 -1.76 5.30 9.45
CA TYR A 367 -2.38 4.25 8.66
C TYR A 367 -2.88 3.11 9.54
N ALA A 368 -2.06 2.57 10.44
CA ALA A 368 -2.46 1.49 11.35
C ALA A 368 -3.61 1.89 12.29
N PHE A 369 -3.60 3.11 12.82
CA PHE A 369 -4.65 3.64 13.68
C PHE A 369 -6.00 3.73 12.95
N TYR A 370 -6.01 4.04 11.66
CA TYR A 370 -7.20 3.93 10.83
C TYR A 370 -7.59 2.46 10.57
N GLN A 371 -6.63 1.59 10.26
CA GLN A 371 -6.89 0.20 9.89
C GLN A 371 -7.46 -0.66 11.04
N ILE A 372 -7.23 -0.29 12.31
CA ILE A 372 -7.89 -0.98 13.44
C ILE A 372 -9.41 -0.77 13.45
N LEU A 373 -9.92 0.38 12.97
CA LEU A 373 -11.36 0.61 12.82
C LEU A 373 -11.95 -0.23 11.68
N GLY A 374 -11.14 -0.49 10.65
CA GLY A 374 -11.49 -1.38 9.52
C GLY A 374 -11.34 -2.87 9.82
N GLY A 375 -10.80 -3.24 10.98
CA GLY A 375 -10.56 -4.63 11.37
C GLY A 375 -9.40 -5.32 10.64
N LYS A 376 -8.61 -4.60 9.82
CA LYS A 376 -7.44 -5.18 9.12
C LYS A 376 -6.26 -5.43 10.06
N ILE A 377 -6.21 -4.71 11.18
CA ILE A 377 -5.26 -4.91 12.28
C ILE A 377 -6.07 -5.20 13.53
N SER A 378 -5.69 -6.24 14.28
CA SER A 378 -6.30 -6.51 15.58
C SER A 378 -5.83 -5.50 16.62
N VAL A 379 -6.73 -5.08 17.52
CA VAL A 379 -6.38 -4.17 18.63
C VAL A 379 -5.16 -4.68 19.43
N PRO A 380 -5.04 -5.98 19.77
CA PRO A 380 -3.88 -6.45 20.49
C PRO A 380 -2.56 -6.35 19.72
N ALA A 381 -2.57 -6.59 18.40
CA ALA A 381 -1.38 -6.44 17.56
C ALA A 381 -0.91 -4.98 17.53
N PHE A 382 -1.85 -4.04 17.44
CA PHE A 382 -1.53 -2.62 17.49
C PHE A 382 -1.02 -2.18 18.88
N CYS A 383 -1.65 -2.67 19.96
CA CYS A 383 -1.16 -2.47 21.32
C CYS A 383 0.26 -3.00 21.54
N TRP A 384 0.59 -4.15 20.93
CA TRP A 384 1.92 -4.73 21.03
C TRP A 384 3.00 -3.80 20.43
N LEU A 385 2.73 -3.17 19.28
CA LEU A 385 3.64 -2.15 18.72
C LEU A 385 3.86 -0.98 19.68
N LEU A 386 2.77 -0.49 20.27
CA LEU A 386 2.79 0.71 21.11
C LEU A 386 3.38 0.49 22.51
N LYS A 387 3.25 -0.72 23.06
CA LYS A 387 3.66 -1.04 24.45
C LYS A 387 5.06 -1.63 24.53
N THR A 388 5.53 -2.29 23.47
CA THR A 388 6.79 -3.02 23.52
C THR A 388 7.98 -2.05 23.49
N LYS A 389 8.80 -2.06 24.54
CA LYS A 389 9.91 -1.07 24.70
C LYS A 389 10.92 -1.09 23.55
N SER A 390 11.20 -2.26 22.98
CA SER A 390 12.11 -2.42 21.83
C SER A 390 11.47 -2.06 20.49
N SER A 391 10.15 -1.86 20.42
CA SER A 391 9.48 -1.49 19.19
C SER A 391 9.81 -0.07 18.75
N LEU A 392 10.05 0.12 17.46
CA LEU A 392 10.35 1.42 16.84
C LEU A 392 9.19 2.42 17.02
N TRP A 393 7.96 1.91 17.12
CA TRP A 393 6.73 2.71 17.20
C TRP A 393 6.28 3.03 18.63
N SER A 394 6.97 2.55 19.66
CA SER A 394 6.47 2.66 21.04
C SER A 394 6.31 4.10 21.54
N ALA A 395 7.11 5.04 21.03
CA ALA A 395 7.00 6.46 21.35
C ALA A 395 5.68 7.08 20.87
N TYR A 396 5.03 6.48 19.87
CA TYR A 396 3.78 6.99 19.30
C TYR A 396 2.55 6.75 20.20
N SER A 397 2.69 5.95 21.25
CA SER A 397 1.61 5.65 22.20
C SER A 397 1.10 6.91 22.91
N SER A 398 2.00 7.79 23.33
CA SER A 398 1.62 9.08 23.94
C SER A 398 1.08 10.07 22.91
N ILE A 399 1.63 10.08 21.70
CA ILE A 399 1.23 10.96 20.60
C ILE A 399 -0.23 10.71 20.22
N ILE A 400 -0.61 9.43 20.02
CA ILE A 400 -2.00 9.08 19.68
C ILE A 400 -2.98 9.53 20.77
N LYS A 401 -2.66 9.29 22.05
CA LYS A 401 -3.53 9.71 23.16
C LYS A 401 -3.73 11.23 23.18
N GLN A 402 -2.65 11.99 23.00
CA GLN A 402 -2.69 13.45 22.99
C GLN A 402 -3.49 13.98 21.80
N GLN A 403 -3.24 13.47 20.59
CA GLN A 403 -3.93 13.90 19.37
C GLN A 403 -5.42 13.57 19.40
N VAL A 404 -5.78 12.38 19.90
CA VAL A 404 -7.20 12.02 20.06
C VAL A 404 -7.88 12.93 21.08
N ARG A 405 -7.24 13.23 22.22
CA ARG A 405 -7.80 14.17 23.21
C ARG A 405 -8.02 15.55 22.63
N HIS A 406 -7.00 16.09 21.96
CA HIS A 406 -7.08 17.38 21.27
C HIS A 406 -8.25 17.43 20.29
N ASP A 407 -8.39 16.41 19.44
CA ASP A 407 -9.47 16.35 18.45
C ASP A 407 -10.85 16.27 19.12
N LEU A 408 -10.99 15.49 20.20
CA LEU A 408 -12.25 15.38 20.95
C LEU A 408 -12.60 16.67 21.71
N GLU A 409 -11.62 17.34 22.31
CA GLU A 409 -11.77 18.65 22.98
C GLU A 409 -12.18 19.74 21.98
N TYR A 410 -11.57 19.73 20.79
CA TYR A 410 -11.95 20.62 19.71
C TYR A 410 -13.40 20.40 19.30
N LEU A 411 -13.81 19.15 19.05
CA LEU A 411 -15.19 18.81 18.71
C LEU A 411 -16.19 19.18 19.82
N GLU A 412 -15.81 19.06 21.09
CA GLU A 412 -16.61 19.55 22.22
C GLU A 412 -16.78 21.07 22.18
N SER A 413 -15.69 21.82 21.91
CA SER A 413 -15.70 23.28 21.88
C SER A 413 -16.65 23.85 20.83
N LEU A 414 -16.87 23.12 19.72
CA LEU A 414 -17.83 23.50 18.69
C LEU A 414 -19.28 23.42 19.20
N GLY A 415 -19.59 22.55 20.15
CA GLY A 415 -20.89 22.47 20.81
C GLY A 415 -22.08 22.49 19.84
N ASN A 416 -22.99 23.46 20.03
CA ASN A 416 -24.17 23.63 19.16
C ASN A 416 -23.82 24.15 17.75
N ASN A 417 -22.66 24.80 17.57
CA ASN A 417 -22.25 25.32 16.27
C ASN A 417 -22.00 24.17 15.28
N LEU A 418 -21.64 22.97 15.76
CA LEU A 418 -21.42 21.78 14.95
C LEU A 418 -22.58 21.48 13.98
N LEU A 419 -23.82 21.81 14.36
CA LEU A 419 -25.01 21.62 13.49
C LEU A 419 -24.98 22.54 12.26
N ASN A 420 -24.43 23.74 12.41
CA ASN A 420 -24.38 24.79 11.39
C ASN A 420 -23.02 24.86 10.67
N THR A 421 -22.00 24.16 11.16
CA THR A 421 -20.66 24.22 10.57
C THR A 421 -20.51 23.38 9.31
N ASN A 422 -19.82 23.96 8.31
CA ASN A 422 -19.32 23.22 7.16
C ASN A 422 -18.28 22.19 7.63
N ILE A 423 -18.57 20.91 7.41
CA ILE A 423 -17.75 19.78 7.87
C ILE A 423 -16.34 19.86 7.27
N ASP A 424 -16.21 20.35 6.04
CA ASP A 424 -14.93 20.35 5.33
C ASP A 424 -13.92 21.34 5.92
N GLN A 425 -14.36 22.44 6.54
CA GLN A 425 -13.47 23.43 7.17
C GLN A 425 -12.96 22.97 8.54
N GLU A 426 -13.79 22.28 9.32
CA GLU A 426 -13.44 21.78 10.66
C GLU A 426 -12.48 20.59 10.60
N ILE A 427 -12.58 19.80 9.53
CA ILE A 427 -11.72 18.65 9.28
C ILE A 427 -10.25 19.05 9.20
N GLU A 428 -9.92 20.22 8.65
CA GLU A 428 -8.55 20.71 8.52
C GLU A 428 -7.89 21.04 9.86
N GLN A 429 -8.67 21.26 10.92
CA GLN A 429 -8.16 21.55 12.26
C GLN A 429 -7.98 20.29 13.14
N LEU A 430 -8.47 19.14 12.68
CA LEU A 430 -8.35 17.87 13.39
C LEU A 430 -7.09 17.11 12.95
N ASN A 431 -6.33 16.59 13.91
CA ASN A 431 -5.09 15.84 13.63
C ASN A 431 -5.34 14.61 12.75
N TYR A 432 -6.42 13.88 13.01
CA TYR A 432 -6.79 12.71 12.20
C TYR A 432 -7.87 12.99 11.15
N GLY A 433 -8.38 14.23 11.09
CA GLY A 433 -9.29 14.70 10.05
C GLY A 433 -10.49 13.79 9.76
N ASN A 434 -10.87 13.76 8.48
CA ASN A 434 -12.07 13.09 8.00
C ASN A 434 -11.99 11.56 8.08
N THR A 435 -10.81 10.99 7.84
CA THR A 435 -10.62 9.54 7.71
C THR A 435 -11.05 8.82 8.98
N ILE A 436 -10.81 9.43 10.14
CA ILE A 436 -11.19 8.88 11.44
C ILE A 436 -12.49 9.50 11.95
N TRP A 437 -12.68 10.83 11.86
CA TRP A 437 -13.76 11.50 12.61
C TRP A 437 -15.07 11.72 11.86
N LYS A 438 -15.17 11.43 10.55
CA LYS A 438 -16.41 11.64 9.76
C LYS A 438 -17.66 11.06 10.43
N LYS A 439 -17.56 9.81 10.89
CA LYS A 439 -18.69 9.09 11.50
C LYS A 439 -19.02 9.63 12.88
N LEU A 440 -18.02 10.05 13.66
CA LEU A 440 -18.21 10.72 14.94
C LEU A 440 -18.95 12.05 14.74
N ILE A 441 -18.48 12.90 13.83
CA ILE A 441 -19.11 14.20 13.53
C ILE A 441 -20.56 14.00 13.07
N SER A 442 -20.80 13.06 12.15
CA SER A 442 -22.16 12.72 11.70
C SER A 442 -23.06 12.23 12.85
N HIS A 443 -22.52 11.40 13.74
CA HIS A 443 -23.22 10.90 14.92
C HIS A 443 -23.58 12.04 15.89
N LEU A 444 -22.63 12.94 16.17
CA LEU A 444 -22.84 14.11 17.04
C LEU A 444 -23.89 15.06 16.47
N LYS A 445 -23.90 15.30 15.15
CA LYS A 445 -24.93 16.12 14.48
C LYS A 445 -26.33 15.49 14.55
N SER A 446 -26.42 14.19 14.31
CA SER A 446 -27.70 13.47 14.24
C SER A 446 -28.27 13.07 15.60
N ARG A 447 -27.53 13.26 16.70
CA ARG A 447 -27.90 12.87 18.08
C ARG A 447 -28.41 11.43 18.17
N ARG A 448 -27.80 10.51 17.41
CA ARG A 448 -28.15 9.09 17.43
C ARG A 448 -27.69 8.43 18.72
N ASP A 449 -28.30 7.30 19.07
CA ASP A 449 -28.03 6.66 20.36
C ASP A 449 -26.68 5.92 20.45
N ARG A 450 -26.15 5.37 19.32
CA ARG A 450 -24.91 4.58 19.31
C ARG A 450 -24.13 4.65 17.99
N CYS A 451 -22.81 4.53 18.07
CA CYS A 451 -21.89 4.41 16.94
C CYS A 451 -20.85 3.32 17.21
N ASN A 452 -21.19 2.06 16.92
CA ASN A 452 -20.33 0.89 17.20
C ASN A 452 -19.04 0.85 16.37
N TYR A 453 -18.88 1.74 15.39
CA TYR A 453 -17.68 1.84 14.56
C TYR A 453 -16.41 2.09 15.37
N TYR A 454 -16.51 2.80 16.50
CA TYR A 454 -15.36 3.12 17.36
C TYR A 454 -15.14 2.13 18.51
N GLN A 455 -15.81 0.96 18.48
CA GLN A 455 -15.58 -0.09 19.48
C GLN A 455 -14.10 -0.53 19.57
N PRO A 456 -13.34 -0.66 18.44
CA PRO A 456 -11.90 -0.95 18.52
C PRO A 456 -11.09 0.10 19.28
N PHE A 457 -11.49 1.38 19.25
CA PHE A 457 -10.83 2.42 20.04
C PHE A 457 -11.11 2.29 21.53
N ALA A 458 -12.32 1.90 21.91
CA ALA A 458 -12.64 1.61 23.31
C ALA A 458 -11.72 0.52 23.87
N GLU A 459 -11.54 -0.56 23.11
CA GLU A 459 -10.63 -1.66 23.45
C GLU A 459 -9.16 -1.23 23.47
N LEU A 460 -8.72 -0.46 22.47
CA LEU A 460 -7.37 0.08 22.37
C LEU A 460 -7.00 0.89 23.61
N PHE A 461 -7.80 1.89 23.96
CA PHE A 461 -7.49 2.78 25.08
C PHE A 461 -7.63 2.05 26.42
N SER A 462 -8.49 1.03 26.52
CA SER A 462 -8.52 0.14 27.68
C SER A 462 -7.21 -0.65 27.85
N GLN A 463 -6.58 -1.09 26.75
CA GLN A 463 -5.31 -1.83 26.77
C GLN A 463 -4.07 -0.94 26.89
N LEU A 464 -4.18 0.35 26.52
CA LEU A 464 -3.18 1.42 26.69
C LEU A 464 -3.32 2.18 28.02
N PRO A 465 -3.89 1.56 29.06
CA PRO A 465 -4.53 2.17 30.24
C PRO A 465 -4.88 3.68 30.18
N ASP A 466 -5.60 4.13 29.14
CA ASP A 466 -6.24 5.45 29.13
C ASP A 466 -7.75 5.29 29.34
N HIS A 467 -8.15 5.17 30.60
CA HIS A 467 -9.51 4.79 30.96
C HIS A 467 -10.56 5.85 30.64
N GLU A 468 -10.17 7.12 30.55
CA GLU A 468 -11.09 8.21 30.19
C GLU A 468 -11.44 8.17 28.71
N LEU A 469 -10.45 8.03 27.82
CA LEU A 469 -10.70 7.78 26.39
C LEU A 469 -11.45 6.46 26.18
N ALA A 470 -11.09 5.40 26.91
CA ALA A 470 -11.80 4.14 26.84
C ALA A 470 -13.28 4.28 27.24
N ALA A 471 -13.57 5.04 28.30
CA ALA A 471 -14.93 5.33 28.74
C ALA A 471 -15.72 6.11 27.68
N TYR A 472 -15.11 7.12 27.06
CA TYR A 472 -15.72 7.89 25.97
C TYR A 472 -16.13 6.98 24.80
N PHE A 473 -15.20 6.15 24.29
CA PHE A 473 -15.49 5.29 23.14
C PHE A 473 -16.42 4.13 23.47
N HIS A 474 -16.43 3.61 24.71
CA HIS A 474 -17.44 2.66 25.16
C HIS A 474 -18.83 3.29 25.22
N GLN A 475 -18.95 4.51 25.74
CA GLN A 475 -20.21 5.24 25.73
C GLN A 475 -20.71 5.45 24.30
N LEU A 476 -19.82 5.89 23.40
CA LEU A 476 -20.15 6.11 22.00
C LEU A 476 -20.61 4.82 21.30
N SER A 477 -19.92 3.71 21.55
CA SER A 477 -20.16 2.44 20.86
C SER A 477 -21.35 1.66 21.42
N ASN A 478 -21.45 1.59 22.75
CA ASN A 478 -22.35 0.68 23.46
C ASN A 478 -23.47 1.42 24.21
N GLY A 479 -23.38 2.75 24.33
CA GLY A 479 -24.32 3.59 25.09
C GLY A 479 -24.11 3.55 26.61
N LYS A 480 -23.19 2.70 27.10
CA LYS A 480 -22.82 2.55 28.50
C LYS A 480 -21.36 2.12 28.62
N VAL A 481 -20.75 2.42 29.77
CA VAL A 481 -19.35 2.08 30.07
C VAL A 481 -19.27 0.94 31.09
N PRO A 482 -18.45 -0.09 30.82
CA PRO A 482 -18.21 -1.15 31.79
C PRO A 482 -17.77 -0.60 33.15
N LYS A 483 -18.32 -1.14 34.24
CA LYS A 483 -18.10 -0.66 35.61
C LYS A 483 -16.63 -0.45 35.94
N LEU A 484 -15.77 -1.43 35.63
CA LEU A 484 -14.34 -1.36 35.88
C LEU A 484 -13.68 -0.18 35.16
N ILE A 485 -14.02 0.06 33.90
CA ILE A 485 -13.46 1.17 33.11
C ILE A 485 -13.94 2.51 33.67
N PHE A 486 -15.24 2.63 33.98
CA PHE A 486 -15.79 3.86 34.55
C PHE A 486 -15.15 4.22 35.91
N THR A 487 -15.01 3.23 36.81
CA THR A 487 -14.39 3.46 38.12
C THR A 487 -12.91 3.78 38.03
N SER A 488 -12.18 3.20 37.07
CA SER A 488 -10.77 3.49 36.84
C SER A 488 -10.56 4.87 36.21
N ALA A 489 -11.49 5.31 35.35
CA ALA A 489 -11.46 6.64 34.76
C ALA A 489 -11.81 7.74 35.77
N PHE A 490 -12.81 7.50 36.65
CA PHE A 490 -13.32 8.50 37.59
C PHE A 490 -13.34 8.00 39.04
N PRO A 491 -12.18 7.74 39.66
CA PRO A 491 -12.09 7.13 41.00
C PRO A 491 -12.71 8.00 42.11
N LYS A 492 -12.87 9.31 41.86
CA LYS A 492 -13.45 10.28 42.80
C LYS A 492 -14.99 10.33 42.76
N LEU A 493 -15.64 9.70 41.78
CA LEU A 493 -17.09 9.79 41.54
C LEU A 493 -17.86 8.57 42.07
N LYS A 494 -17.56 8.13 43.30
CA LYS A 494 -18.07 6.85 43.87
C LYS A 494 -19.60 6.74 43.96
N SER A 495 -20.32 7.86 43.94
CA SER A 495 -21.79 7.92 44.06
C SER A 495 -22.50 8.47 42.82
N ILE A 496 -21.75 8.80 41.75
CA ILE A 496 -22.28 9.38 40.53
C ILE A 496 -22.08 8.38 39.40
N TYR A 497 -23.16 8.05 38.68
CA TYR A 497 -23.17 7.02 37.64
C TYR A 497 -23.20 7.60 36.21
N GLU A 498 -23.09 8.92 36.10
CA GLU A 498 -23.10 9.68 34.85
C GLU A 498 -22.18 10.89 34.97
N ILE A 499 -21.33 11.13 33.96
CA ILE A 499 -20.45 12.31 33.88
C ILE A 499 -20.37 12.78 32.43
N ARG A 500 -20.19 14.08 32.20
CA ARG A 500 -19.95 14.63 30.86
C ARG A 500 -18.46 14.72 30.55
N ILE A 501 -18.04 14.21 29.39
CA ILE A 501 -16.64 14.17 28.94
C ILE A 501 -16.62 14.37 27.43
N PHE A 502 -15.77 15.29 26.94
CA PHE A 502 -15.65 15.61 25.52
C PHE A 502 -17.03 15.81 24.86
N GLY A 503 -17.92 16.53 25.55
CA GLY A 503 -19.27 16.83 25.11
C GLY A 503 -20.31 15.71 25.28
N LEU A 504 -19.90 14.45 25.57
CA LEU A 504 -20.79 13.29 25.72
C LEU A 504 -21.12 12.97 27.18
N ASN A 505 -22.37 12.60 27.45
CA ASN A 505 -22.78 12.05 28.75
C ASN A 505 -22.44 10.57 28.83
N VAL A 506 -21.41 10.25 29.62
CA VAL A 506 -20.87 8.92 29.86
C VAL A 506 -21.56 8.31 31.06
N ARG A 507 -22.23 7.17 30.85
CA ARG A 507 -23.01 6.47 31.87
C ARG A 507 -22.39 5.13 32.22
N GLN A 508 -22.26 4.86 33.51
CA GLN A 508 -21.83 3.57 33.99
C GLN A 508 -22.88 2.48 33.69
N GLU A 509 -22.42 1.31 33.27
CA GLU A 509 -23.22 0.10 33.27
C GLU A 509 -23.52 -0.34 34.71
N LEU A 510 -24.80 -0.47 35.02
CA LEU A 510 -25.30 -0.82 36.35
C LEU A 510 -25.73 -2.27 36.40
N THR A 511 -25.19 -3.01 37.37
CA THR A 511 -25.67 -4.35 37.71
C THR A 511 -27.06 -4.27 38.36
N VAL A 512 -27.74 -5.42 38.48
CA VAL A 512 -29.03 -5.51 39.18
C VAL A 512 -28.90 -5.05 40.64
N SER A 513 -27.80 -5.39 41.31
CA SER A 513 -27.51 -4.93 42.68
C SER A 513 -27.32 -3.40 42.77
N ASP A 514 -26.66 -2.79 41.79
CA ASP A 514 -26.46 -1.33 41.75
C ASP A 514 -27.81 -0.61 41.57
N ARG A 515 -28.72 -1.14 40.75
CA ARG A 515 -30.08 -0.58 40.59
C ARG A 515 -30.93 -0.68 41.86
N MET A 516 -30.77 -1.76 42.63
CA MET A 516 -31.43 -1.93 43.92
C MET A 516 -30.92 -0.90 44.94
N ILE A 517 -29.60 -0.69 45.02
CA ILE A 517 -28.99 0.33 45.90
C ILE A 517 -29.48 1.75 45.51
N ILE A 518 -29.53 2.06 44.21
CA ILE A 518 -30.04 3.35 43.72
C ILE A 518 -31.51 3.53 44.09
N SER A 519 -32.33 2.48 43.95
CA SER A 519 -33.75 2.52 44.32
C SER A 519 -33.95 2.71 45.83
N ILE A 520 -33.14 2.04 46.66
CA ILE A 520 -33.14 2.22 48.11
C ILE A 520 -32.70 3.63 48.50
N LYS A 521 -31.70 4.22 47.83
CA LYS A 521 -31.28 5.61 48.12
C LYS A 521 -32.29 6.66 47.63
N LYS A 522 -32.93 6.43 46.48
CA LYS A 522 -33.89 7.36 45.85
C LYS A 522 -35.27 7.32 46.51
N TYR A 523 -35.71 6.14 46.95
CA TYR A 523 -37.05 5.92 47.51
C TYR A 523 -37.05 5.49 48.98
N GLY A 524 -35.92 5.09 49.55
CA GLY A 524 -35.84 4.66 50.95
C GLY A 524 -36.09 5.78 51.97
N VAL A 525 -35.78 7.04 51.64
CA VAL A 525 -36.13 8.19 52.51
C VAL A 525 -37.65 8.45 52.51
N PRO A 526 -38.33 8.54 51.35
CA PRO A 526 -39.81 8.62 51.31
C PRO A 526 -40.53 7.42 51.93
N VAL A 527 -40.02 6.20 51.71
CA VAL A 527 -40.63 4.96 52.22
C VAL A 527 -40.40 4.80 53.73
N ALA A 528 -39.24 5.18 54.26
CA ALA A 528 -39.03 5.18 55.72
C ALA A 528 -39.90 6.24 56.42
N VAL A 529 -40.09 7.42 55.82
CA VAL A 529 -40.97 8.47 56.37
C VAL A 529 -42.44 8.06 56.30
N THR A 530 -42.91 7.44 55.21
CA THR A 530 -44.27 6.90 55.13
C THR A 530 -44.48 5.69 56.03
N PHE A 531 -43.48 4.80 56.19
CA PHE A 531 -43.55 3.67 57.11
C PHE A 531 -43.54 4.11 58.59
N LEU A 532 -42.77 5.17 58.94
CA LEU A 532 -42.81 5.80 60.26
C LEU A 532 -44.13 6.53 60.53
N LEU A 533 -44.72 7.19 59.53
CA LEU A 533 -46.05 7.82 59.63
C LEU A 533 -47.19 6.78 59.68
N LEU A 534 -47.05 5.64 59.00
CA LEU A 534 -48.01 4.54 59.09
C LEU A 534 -47.91 3.80 60.43
N LEU A 535 -46.71 3.67 61.01
CA LEU A 535 -46.50 3.12 62.35
C LEU A 535 -47.04 4.06 63.45
N SER A 536 -46.95 5.38 63.28
CA SER A 536 -47.52 6.34 64.25
C SER A 536 -49.05 6.39 64.24
N HIS A 537 -49.70 5.99 63.14
CA HIS A 537 -51.17 5.87 63.06
C HIS A 537 -51.69 4.44 63.28
N GLY A 538 -50.88 3.40 63.05
CA GLY A 538 -51.23 2.00 63.33
C GLY A 538 -51.32 1.68 64.83
N LEU A 539 -50.53 2.36 65.67
CA LEU A 539 -50.60 2.24 67.13
C LEU A 539 -51.87 2.84 67.75
N SER A 540 -52.59 3.71 67.04
CA SER A 540 -53.86 4.29 67.51
C SER A 540 -55.09 3.39 67.23
N PHE A 541 -54.97 2.39 66.35
CA PHE A 541 -56.10 1.52 66.00
C PHE A 541 -56.14 0.19 66.77
N VAL A 542 -55.02 -0.24 67.38
CA VAL A 542 -54.92 -1.52 68.11
C VAL A 542 -55.49 -1.46 69.54
N LEU A 543 -55.78 -0.27 70.08
CA LEU A 543 -56.45 -0.11 71.39
C LEU A 543 -57.98 0.01 71.30
N GLY A 544 -58.58 0.06 70.11
CA GLY A 544 -60.01 0.37 69.92
C GLY A 544 -60.94 -0.79 69.54
N TYR A 545 -60.43 -2.00 69.29
CA TYR A 545 -61.24 -3.11 68.75
C TYR A 545 -61.16 -4.39 69.62
N GLN A 546 -61.53 -4.25 70.89
CA GLN A 546 -62.01 -5.38 71.70
C GLN A 546 -63.38 -5.04 72.31
N VAL A 547 -64.40 -4.86 71.46
CA VAL A 547 -65.82 -4.99 71.88
C VAL A 547 -66.65 -5.44 70.67
N SER A 548 -67.44 -6.52 70.85
CA SER A 548 -68.53 -7.01 69.97
C SER A 548 -68.12 -7.67 68.64
N LYS A 549 -68.66 -8.82 68.21
CA LYS A 549 -69.66 -9.74 68.75
C LYS A 549 -69.63 -11.02 67.89
N LEU A 550 -70.01 -12.13 68.51
CA LEU A 550 -70.33 -13.41 67.87
C LEU A 550 -71.38 -13.31 66.75
N ASP A 551 -71.21 -14.19 65.77
CA ASP A 551 -72.11 -15.27 65.34
C ASP A 551 -72.60 -15.36 63.88
N THR A 552 -72.69 -16.63 63.49
CA THR A 552 -72.83 -17.38 62.24
C THR A 552 -74.04 -17.12 61.31
N ARG A 553 -73.84 -17.33 59.98
CA ARG A 553 -74.50 -18.38 59.15
C ARG A 553 -74.14 -18.35 57.64
N THR A 554 -73.35 -19.35 57.23
CA THR A 554 -73.49 -20.40 56.19
C THR A 554 -74.19 -20.22 54.81
N ILE A 555 -73.52 -20.83 53.80
CA ILE A 555 -73.94 -21.54 52.55
C ILE A 555 -73.85 -20.78 51.20
N ALA A 556 -72.85 -21.14 50.37
CA ALA A 556 -73.00 -22.01 49.18
C ALA A 556 -71.66 -22.19 48.42
N GLU A 557 -71.27 -23.45 48.18
CA GLU A 557 -70.19 -23.95 47.30
C GLU A 557 -70.75 -24.17 45.86
N PRO A 558 -69.96 -24.32 44.74
CA PRO A 558 -68.93 -25.37 44.60
C PRO A 558 -67.73 -25.11 43.64
N LYS A 559 -66.93 -26.19 43.46
CA LYS A 559 -65.58 -26.39 42.92
C LYS A 559 -65.34 -26.27 41.40
N LYS A 560 -64.07 -25.94 41.09
CA LYS A 560 -63.10 -26.46 40.08
C LYS A 560 -63.54 -26.82 38.63
N ASN A 561 -62.85 -26.23 37.63
CA ASN A 561 -61.85 -26.88 36.75
C ASN A 561 -61.38 -25.92 35.61
N GLU A 562 -60.08 -25.96 35.28
CA GLU A 562 -59.40 -25.43 34.07
C GLU A 562 -59.75 -26.25 32.79
N PRO A 563 -59.19 -26.00 31.58
CA PRO A 563 -59.01 -24.75 30.80
C PRO A 563 -59.41 -24.85 29.29
N SER A 564 -59.61 -23.67 28.66
CA SER A 564 -59.52 -23.28 27.21
C SER A 564 -60.40 -23.99 26.15
N PRO A 565 -61.02 -23.29 25.16
CA PRO A 565 -60.29 -22.85 23.95
C PRO A 565 -60.76 -21.55 23.23
N PHE A 566 -59.79 -20.87 22.59
CA PHE A 566 -59.73 -20.22 21.26
C PHE A 566 -60.86 -19.35 20.64
N SER A 567 -60.38 -18.27 19.98
CA SER A 567 -60.89 -17.49 18.81
C SER A 567 -62.03 -16.47 19.04
N GLU A 568 -62.19 -15.34 18.35
CA GLU A 568 -61.42 -14.46 17.43
C GLU A 568 -62.39 -13.33 16.99
N GLU A 569 -61.85 -12.17 16.59
CA GLU A 569 -62.39 -11.04 15.78
C GLU A 569 -62.13 -9.67 16.43
N GLN A 570 -61.14 -8.88 15.96
CA GLN A 570 -61.12 -7.99 14.76
C GLN A 570 -62.02 -6.74 14.94
N LEU A 571 -61.68 -5.48 14.61
CA LEU A 571 -60.66 -4.72 13.86
C LEU A 571 -60.75 -3.26 14.41
N THR A 572 -59.82 -2.29 14.32
CA THR A 572 -59.14 -1.62 13.18
C THR A 572 -58.08 -0.67 13.80
N ASP A 573 -56.80 -0.72 13.41
CA ASP A 573 -56.11 -0.02 12.31
C ASP A 573 -55.47 1.34 12.69
N SER A 574 -54.12 1.38 12.63
CA SER A 574 -53.37 2.49 12.04
C SER A 574 -51.99 2.01 11.56
N SER A 575 -51.96 1.55 10.30
CA SER A 575 -50.89 1.69 9.29
C SER A 575 -49.43 1.37 9.64
N THR A 576 -49.00 0.14 9.30
CA THR A 576 -47.60 -0.27 9.09
C THR A 576 -47.27 -0.25 7.59
N LYS A 577 -46.12 0.30 7.19
CA LYS A 577 -45.56 0.09 5.83
C LYS A 577 -44.91 -1.30 5.77
N ASN A 578 -45.45 -2.18 4.93
CA ASN A 578 -44.97 -3.54 4.69
C ASN A 578 -43.67 -3.57 3.87
N VAL A 579 -42.64 -4.29 4.33
CA VAL A 579 -41.49 -4.74 3.52
C VAL A 579 -41.80 -6.13 2.99
N SER A 580 -41.84 -6.30 1.67
CA SER A 580 -42.10 -7.60 1.02
C SER A 580 -40.87 -8.51 1.12
N VAL A 581 -41.01 -9.67 1.77
CA VAL A 581 -39.94 -10.67 1.90
C VAL A 581 -39.87 -11.54 0.63
N ILE A 582 -38.66 -11.77 0.09
CA ILE A 582 -38.43 -12.67 -1.06
C ILE A 582 -38.69 -14.13 -0.67
N SER A 583 -39.41 -14.89 -1.49
CA SER A 583 -39.68 -16.31 -1.24
C SER A 583 -38.42 -17.17 -1.41
N SER A 584 -38.28 -18.25 -0.64
CA SER A 584 -37.12 -19.15 -0.67
C SER A 584 -36.79 -19.67 -2.08
N GLU A 585 -37.78 -20.05 -2.89
CA GLU A 585 -37.60 -20.51 -4.28
C GLU A 585 -37.00 -19.42 -5.19
N LYS A 586 -37.38 -18.15 -4.97
CA LYS A 586 -36.82 -17.01 -5.71
C LYS A 586 -35.40 -16.67 -5.26
N MET A 587 -35.12 -16.82 -3.95
CA MET A 587 -33.78 -16.61 -3.40
C MET A 587 -32.78 -17.63 -3.98
N GLU A 588 -33.15 -18.90 -4.06
CA GLU A 588 -32.32 -19.95 -4.65
C GLU A 588 -32.03 -19.67 -6.14
N LYS A 589 -33.07 -19.36 -6.92
CA LYS A 589 -32.91 -18.97 -8.33
C LYS A 589 -32.06 -17.70 -8.51
N ALA A 590 -32.15 -16.74 -7.59
CA ALA A 590 -31.35 -15.52 -7.64
C ALA A 590 -29.89 -15.76 -7.27
N LEU A 591 -29.60 -16.70 -6.37
CA LEU A 591 -28.24 -17.13 -6.04
C LEU A 591 -27.57 -17.78 -7.25
N ASP A 592 -28.28 -18.65 -7.98
CA ASP A 592 -27.77 -19.28 -9.21
C ASP A 592 -27.44 -18.25 -10.31
N ASN A 593 -28.23 -17.18 -10.39
CA ASN A 593 -28.05 -16.10 -11.37
C ASN A 593 -27.22 -14.91 -10.86
N PHE A 594 -26.67 -15.01 -9.64
CA PHE A 594 -25.86 -13.95 -9.06
C PHE A 594 -24.57 -13.63 -9.83
N PRO A 595 -23.86 -14.61 -10.45
CA PRO A 595 -22.69 -14.31 -11.28
C PRO A 595 -23.00 -13.33 -12.43
N THR A 596 -24.18 -13.45 -13.03
CA THR A 596 -24.68 -12.55 -14.07
C THR A 596 -24.94 -11.16 -13.52
N THR A 597 -25.60 -11.06 -12.36
CA THR A 597 -25.83 -9.80 -11.64
C THR A 597 -24.53 -9.06 -11.37
N ARG A 598 -23.51 -9.78 -10.89
CA ARG A 598 -22.17 -9.23 -10.66
C ARG A 598 -21.56 -8.65 -11.93
N SER A 599 -21.64 -9.37 -13.05
CA SER A 599 -21.13 -8.89 -14.33
C SER A 599 -21.81 -7.59 -14.76
N VAL A 600 -23.14 -7.52 -14.62
CA VAL A 600 -23.92 -6.34 -15.03
C VAL A 600 -23.58 -5.12 -14.15
N ILE A 601 -23.46 -5.30 -12.84
CA ILE A 601 -23.11 -4.22 -11.92
C ILE A 601 -21.70 -3.69 -12.21
N ARG A 602 -20.72 -4.57 -12.46
CA ARG A 602 -19.36 -4.18 -12.85
C ARG A 602 -19.37 -3.34 -14.13
N GLU A 603 -20.19 -3.73 -15.10
CA GLU A 603 -20.29 -3.03 -16.37
C GLU A 603 -20.91 -1.63 -16.22
N ILE A 604 -22.00 -1.51 -15.45
CA ILE A 604 -22.60 -0.21 -15.12
C ILE A 604 -21.57 0.72 -14.46
N VAL A 605 -20.76 0.19 -13.55
CA VAL A 605 -19.70 0.95 -12.89
C VAL A 605 -18.65 1.43 -13.90
N ARG A 606 -18.16 0.54 -14.76
CA ARG A 606 -17.16 0.86 -15.79
C ARG A 606 -17.64 1.90 -16.80
N GLU A 607 -18.89 1.79 -17.25
CA GLU A 607 -19.47 2.73 -18.21
C GLU A 607 -19.64 4.13 -17.60
N LEU A 608 -20.12 4.22 -16.36
CA LEU A 608 -20.30 5.50 -15.67
C LEU A 608 -18.97 6.13 -15.24
N GLU A 609 -17.97 5.33 -14.86
CA GLU A 609 -16.59 5.81 -14.67
C GLU A 609 -16.08 6.53 -15.92
N THR A 610 -16.26 5.92 -17.09
CA THR A 610 -15.82 6.49 -18.37
C THR A 610 -16.53 7.81 -18.66
N GLU A 611 -17.84 7.89 -18.39
CA GLU A 611 -18.63 9.10 -18.62
C GLU A 611 -18.23 10.23 -17.66
N ILE A 612 -18.01 9.94 -16.36
CA ILE A 612 -17.53 10.90 -15.35
C ILE A 612 -16.18 11.50 -15.74
N LEU A 613 -15.27 10.67 -16.25
CA LEU A 613 -13.95 11.10 -16.70
C LEU A 613 -14.00 11.92 -17.98
N SER A 614 -15.01 11.71 -18.83
CA SER A 614 -15.19 12.47 -20.07
C SER A 614 -15.85 13.85 -19.87
N GLN A 615 -16.65 14.03 -18.81
CA GLN A 615 -17.43 15.25 -18.56
C GLN A 615 -16.80 16.21 -17.55
N ASN A 616 -15.80 15.80 -16.77
CA ASN A 616 -15.13 16.66 -15.80
C ASN A 616 -13.85 17.30 -16.36
N SER A 617 -13.78 18.63 -16.30
CA SER A 617 -12.61 19.44 -16.67
C SER A 617 -11.59 19.62 -15.53
N THR A 618 -11.87 19.08 -14.34
CA THR A 618 -10.94 18.98 -13.21
C THR A 618 -10.35 17.58 -13.10
N VAL A 619 -9.18 17.46 -12.46
CA VAL A 619 -8.43 16.20 -12.30
C VAL A 619 -9.18 15.25 -11.36
N VAL A 620 -10.21 14.57 -11.85
CA VAL A 620 -10.87 13.44 -11.18
C VAL A 620 -10.13 12.17 -11.58
N THR A 621 -9.67 11.40 -10.60
CA THR A 621 -9.00 10.14 -10.85
C THR A 621 -10.01 9.02 -11.15
N VAL A 622 -9.56 7.97 -11.85
CA VAL A 622 -10.37 6.77 -12.14
C VAL A 622 -10.96 6.18 -10.84
N GLU A 623 -10.16 6.15 -9.77
CA GLU A 623 -10.58 5.59 -8.48
C GLU A 623 -11.67 6.43 -7.81
N GLU A 624 -11.61 7.75 -7.91
CA GLU A 624 -12.65 8.63 -7.38
C GLU A 624 -13.97 8.50 -8.15
N ALA A 625 -13.90 8.38 -9.49
CA ALA A 625 -15.07 8.13 -10.33
C ALA A 625 -15.72 6.76 -10.00
N ARG A 626 -14.90 5.73 -9.80
CA ARG A 626 -15.34 4.40 -9.36
C ARG A 626 -16.04 4.44 -8.02
N LEU A 627 -15.42 5.05 -7.02
CA LEU A 627 -15.97 5.14 -5.66
C LEU A 627 -17.29 5.92 -5.62
N LYS A 628 -17.40 7.02 -6.38
CA LYS A 628 -18.66 7.79 -6.50
C LYS A 628 -19.77 6.93 -7.10
N THR A 629 -19.47 6.19 -8.17
CA THR A 629 -20.44 5.32 -8.84
C THR A 629 -20.90 4.17 -7.94
N ILE A 630 -19.98 3.51 -7.24
CA ILE A 630 -20.31 2.46 -6.28
C ILE A 630 -21.17 2.99 -5.13
N GLN A 631 -20.87 4.18 -4.60
CA GLN A 631 -21.67 4.80 -3.54
C GLN A 631 -23.10 5.10 -4.00
N ALA A 632 -23.25 5.62 -5.22
CA ALA A 632 -24.55 5.90 -5.82
C ALA A 632 -25.38 4.61 -6.04
N ILE A 633 -24.76 3.53 -6.53
CA ILE A 633 -25.43 2.22 -6.65
C ILE A 633 -25.92 1.73 -5.29
N LYS A 634 -25.09 1.83 -4.25
CA LYS A 634 -25.50 1.45 -2.88
C LYS A 634 -26.66 2.30 -2.40
N GLN A 635 -26.60 3.62 -2.57
CA GLN A 635 -27.67 4.53 -2.16
C GLN A 635 -29.00 4.23 -2.87
N ILE A 636 -28.97 3.84 -4.14
CA ILE A 636 -30.18 3.52 -4.93
C ILE A 636 -30.78 2.16 -4.52
N LEU A 637 -29.92 1.18 -4.25
CA LEU A 637 -30.32 -0.17 -3.87
C LEU A 637 -30.59 -0.31 -2.36
N GLU A 638 -30.13 0.63 -1.54
CA GLU A 638 -30.23 0.56 -0.07
C GLU A 638 -31.71 0.60 0.37
N ASN A 639 -32.14 -0.55 0.89
CA ASN A 639 -33.38 -0.74 1.64
C ASN A 639 -33.00 -1.12 3.08
N ASP A 640 -32.24 -0.24 3.76
CA ASP A 640 -31.67 -0.42 5.12
C ASP A 640 -30.58 -1.53 5.27
N ILE A 641 -30.15 -2.15 4.17
CA ILE A 641 -29.16 -3.26 4.15
C ILE A 641 -27.78 -2.76 3.71
N LYS A 642 -26.71 -3.13 4.43
CA LYS A 642 -25.32 -2.73 4.11
C LYS A 642 -24.72 -3.58 2.98
N LEU A 643 -24.64 -3.04 1.77
CA LEU A 643 -24.10 -3.77 0.62
C LEU A 643 -22.56 -3.75 0.55
N GLN A 644 -21.96 -4.94 0.53
CA GLN A 644 -20.50 -5.16 0.41
C GLN A 644 -20.09 -5.32 -1.06
N TYR A 645 -19.83 -4.21 -1.73
CA TYR A 645 -19.41 -4.20 -3.15
C TYR A 645 -18.11 -4.97 -3.37
N ALA A 646 -17.03 -4.61 -2.69
CA ALA A 646 -15.74 -5.26 -2.88
C ALA A 646 -15.79 -6.76 -2.49
N GLY A 647 -16.54 -7.10 -1.44
CA GLY A 647 -16.74 -8.48 -0.98
C GLY A 647 -17.38 -9.41 -2.01
N VAL A 648 -18.49 -8.99 -2.63
CA VAL A 648 -19.31 -9.89 -3.47
C VAL A 648 -19.22 -9.56 -4.96
N ILE A 649 -19.11 -8.27 -5.28
CA ILE A 649 -19.02 -7.79 -6.66
C ILE A 649 -17.58 -7.80 -7.15
N GLU A 650 -16.55 -7.61 -6.32
CA GLU A 650 -15.12 -7.66 -6.72
C GLU A 650 -14.37 -8.91 -6.22
N ASP A 651 -15.11 -9.87 -5.65
CA ASP A 651 -14.62 -11.19 -5.25
C ASP A 651 -13.66 -11.22 -4.04
N GLU A 652 -13.59 -10.15 -3.22
CA GLU A 652 -12.72 -10.12 -2.03
C GLU A 652 -13.09 -11.14 -0.93
N LEU A 653 -14.34 -11.63 -0.90
CA LEU A 653 -14.81 -12.60 0.09
C LEU A 653 -14.82 -14.06 -0.42
N LEU A 654 -14.32 -14.35 -1.62
CA LEU A 654 -14.33 -15.74 -2.16
C LEU A 654 -13.64 -16.77 -1.26
N THR A 655 -12.68 -16.35 -0.43
CA THR A 655 -11.98 -17.21 0.53
C THR A 655 -12.76 -17.47 1.83
N GLU A 656 -13.90 -16.80 2.02
CA GLU A 656 -14.78 -16.90 3.20
C GLU A 656 -16.22 -17.26 2.77
N PRO A 657 -16.50 -18.53 2.42
CA PRO A 657 -17.72 -18.93 1.70
C PRO A 657 -19.02 -18.60 2.45
N GLU A 658 -19.02 -18.67 3.79
CA GLU A 658 -20.18 -18.32 4.60
C GLU A 658 -20.48 -16.80 4.57
N LYS A 659 -19.45 -15.95 4.64
CA LYS A 659 -19.61 -14.49 4.55
C LYS A 659 -19.94 -14.05 3.14
N TYR A 660 -19.38 -14.72 2.14
CA TYR A 660 -19.71 -14.51 0.73
C TYR A 660 -21.19 -14.80 0.46
N LEU A 661 -21.70 -15.95 0.92
CA LEU A 661 -23.10 -16.34 0.74
C LEU A 661 -24.07 -15.38 1.45
N GLU A 662 -23.75 -14.94 2.67
CA GLU A 662 -24.58 -13.98 3.42
C GLU A 662 -24.64 -12.62 2.71
N ALA A 663 -23.50 -12.14 2.22
CA ALA A 663 -23.43 -10.89 1.48
C ALA A 663 -24.12 -11.00 0.10
N GLN A 664 -24.09 -12.17 -0.57
CA GLN A 664 -24.89 -12.42 -1.78
C GLN A 664 -26.39 -12.27 -1.51
N LYS A 665 -26.90 -12.86 -0.43
CA LYS A 665 -28.32 -12.74 -0.06
C LYS A 665 -28.74 -11.30 0.19
N GLN A 666 -27.89 -10.51 0.85
CA GLN A 666 -28.13 -9.06 1.07
C GLN A 666 -28.25 -8.28 -0.24
N TRP A 667 -27.39 -8.58 -1.22
CA TRP A 667 -27.49 -7.99 -2.56
C TRP A 667 -28.78 -8.42 -3.29
N ILE A 668 -29.15 -9.70 -3.18
CA ILE A 668 -30.39 -10.22 -3.78
C ILE A 668 -31.63 -9.54 -3.20
N GLU A 669 -31.68 -9.36 -1.89
CA GLU A 669 -32.79 -8.69 -1.20
C GLU A 669 -32.91 -7.22 -1.59
N ALA A 670 -31.78 -6.52 -1.70
CA ALA A 670 -31.73 -5.13 -2.14
C ALA A 670 -32.20 -4.97 -3.59
N ILE A 671 -31.72 -5.84 -4.49
CA ILE A 671 -32.12 -5.84 -5.91
C ILE A 671 -33.60 -6.21 -6.05
N TYR A 672 -34.08 -7.19 -5.30
CA TYR A 672 -35.49 -7.57 -5.29
C TYR A 672 -36.37 -6.40 -4.83
N SER A 673 -35.97 -5.72 -3.75
CA SER A 673 -36.66 -4.54 -3.23
C SER A 673 -36.67 -3.40 -4.24
N TYR A 674 -35.55 -3.17 -4.93
CA TYR A 674 -35.45 -2.18 -6.00
C TYR A 674 -36.38 -2.53 -7.17
N GLN A 675 -36.41 -3.79 -7.61
CA GLN A 675 -37.28 -4.24 -8.70
C GLN A 675 -38.76 -4.08 -8.35
N GLN A 676 -39.16 -4.39 -7.11
CA GLN A 676 -40.54 -4.22 -6.63
C GLN A 676 -41.01 -2.75 -6.59
N LYS A 677 -40.08 -1.79 -6.47
CA LYS A 677 -40.42 -0.35 -6.56
C LYS A 677 -40.80 0.09 -7.97
N PHE A 678 -40.36 -0.64 -8.99
CA PHE A 678 -40.33 -0.14 -10.37
C PHE A 678 -40.93 -1.07 -11.42
N PHE A 679 -41.14 -2.35 -11.09
CA PHE A 679 -41.67 -3.38 -11.98
C PHE A 679 -42.73 -4.23 -11.27
N SER A 680 -43.62 -4.86 -12.05
CA SER A 680 -44.68 -5.74 -11.52
C SER A 680 -44.16 -7.06 -10.94
N SER A 681 -42.88 -7.40 -11.17
CA SER A 681 -42.24 -8.60 -10.64
C SER A 681 -40.78 -8.35 -10.28
N GLY A 682 -40.39 -8.70 -9.05
CA GLY A 682 -39.00 -8.82 -8.63
C GLY A 682 -38.47 -10.25 -8.73
N PHE A 683 -37.21 -10.38 -9.14
CA PHE A 683 -36.48 -11.64 -9.27
C PHE A 683 -35.24 -11.71 -8.35
N GLY A 684 -34.71 -10.58 -7.89
CA GLY A 684 -33.55 -10.52 -7.00
C GLY A 684 -32.19 -10.65 -7.71
N TYR A 685 -32.18 -10.75 -9.04
CA TYR A 685 -30.98 -10.74 -9.87
C TYR A 685 -31.17 -9.81 -11.08
N ILE A 686 -30.07 -9.40 -11.71
CA ILE A 686 -30.04 -8.48 -12.85
C ILE A 686 -29.48 -9.21 -14.07
N GLU A 687 -30.23 -9.21 -15.16
CA GLU A 687 -29.81 -9.73 -16.47
C GLU A 687 -29.32 -8.57 -17.38
N PRO A 688 -28.35 -8.82 -18.27
CA PRO A 688 -27.96 -7.87 -19.30
C PRO A 688 -29.16 -7.51 -20.18
N ASP A 689 -29.21 -6.27 -20.67
CA ASP A 689 -30.21 -5.77 -21.64
C ASP A 689 -31.67 -5.80 -21.18
N LYS A 690 -31.92 -5.98 -19.87
CA LYS A 690 -33.25 -5.88 -19.27
C LYS A 690 -33.48 -4.57 -18.53
N GLN A 691 -34.76 -4.22 -18.39
CA GLN A 691 -35.23 -2.96 -17.80
C GLN A 691 -34.61 -2.62 -16.44
N THR A 692 -34.24 -3.63 -15.62
CA THR A 692 -33.59 -3.38 -14.33
C THR A 692 -32.19 -2.78 -14.48
N ALA A 693 -31.37 -3.29 -15.41
CA ALA A 693 -30.00 -2.82 -15.63
C ALA A 693 -29.99 -1.39 -16.17
N GLY A 694 -30.79 -1.14 -17.21
CA GLY A 694 -30.90 0.18 -17.83
C GLY A 694 -31.43 1.24 -16.86
N ARG A 695 -32.46 0.90 -16.07
CA ARG A 695 -33.01 1.82 -15.07
C ARG A 695 -32.07 2.08 -13.90
N LEU A 696 -31.34 1.05 -13.44
CA LEU A 696 -30.32 1.24 -12.40
C LEU A 696 -29.22 2.19 -12.89
N LYS A 697 -28.70 1.99 -14.11
CA LYS A 697 -27.72 2.88 -14.72
C LYS A 697 -28.23 4.33 -14.82
N CYS A 698 -29.47 4.53 -15.28
CA CYS A 698 -30.07 5.86 -15.36
C CYS A 698 -30.21 6.52 -14.00
N ASN A 699 -30.74 5.80 -13.00
CA ASN A 699 -30.89 6.34 -11.65
C ASN A 699 -29.54 6.74 -11.04
N VAL A 700 -28.48 5.96 -11.31
CA VAL A 700 -27.11 6.28 -10.85
C VAL A 700 -26.58 7.52 -11.56
N ALA A 701 -26.77 7.61 -12.88
CA ALA A 701 -26.38 8.79 -13.66
C ALA A 701 -27.11 10.06 -13.19
N ASP A 702 -28.43 9.97 -12.97
CA ASP A 702 -29.25 11.08 -12.49
C ASP A 702 -28.84 11.50 -11.06
N LEU A 703 -28.47 10.55 -10.19
CA LEU A 703 -27.98 10.85 -8.83
C LEU A 703 -26.61 11.54 -8.82
N LEU A 704 -25.80 11.32 -9.87
CA LEU A 704 -24.46 11.88 -10.01
C LEU A 704 -24.39 13.05 -10.99
N ASP A 705 -25.53 13.53 -11.49
CA ASP A 705 -25.66 14.59 -12.49
C ASP A 705 -24.87 14.32 -13.79
N ILE A 706 -24.80 13.04 -14.22
CA ILE A 706 -24.07 12.60 -15.42
C ILE A 706 -25.00 12.58 -16.64
N GLN A 707 -24.58 13.20 -17.74
CA GLN A 707 -25.34 13.14 -19.00
C GLN A 707 -25.00 11.87 -19.80
N LEU A 708 -25.88 10.86 -19.78
CA LEU A 708 -25.67 9.65 -20.60
C LEU A 708 -25.85 9.95 -22.10
N GLN A 709 -24.88 9.57 -22.93
CA GLN A 709 -24.94 9.72 -24.40
C GLN A 709 -26.12 8.96 -25.03
N GLN A 710 -26.53 7.84 -24.43
CA GLN A 710 -27.74 7.10 -24.77
C GLN A 710 -28.44 6.63 -23.49
N ARG A 711 -29.69 7.06 -23.28
CA ARG A 711 -30.54 6.53 -22.23
C ARG A 711 -31.23 5.25 -22.74
N PRO A 712 -31.10 4.10 -22.05
CA PRO A 712 -31.91 2.92 -22.32
C PRO A 712 -33.41 3.28 -22.27
N GLN A 713 -34.19 2.82 -23.26
CA GLN A 713 -35.65 3.02 -23.29
C GLN A 713 -36.37 2.24 -22.20
#